data_AF-R7F3J4-F1
#
_entry.id   AF-R7F3J4-F1
#
_cell.length_a   1.000
_cell.length_b   1.000
_cell.length_c   1.000
_cell.angle_alpha   90.00
_cell.angle_beta   90.00
_cell.angle_gamma   90.00
#
_symmetry.space_group_name_H-M   'P 1'
#
loop_
_entity.id
_entity.type
_entity.pdbx_description
1 polymer ?
#
loop_
_entity_poly.entity_id
_entity_poly.type
_entity_poly.pdbx_seq_one_letter_code
_entity_poly.pdbx_strand_id
1 'polypeptide(L)'
;MKAMNFEKGQKYEFKVLASHRVGTTLYYTIEANGMEHSVKAYEFQKRQAPTTISCICKGVNEYGKPAFMQDIASLISQLYKVGDVADFRIKTQPGGTRDFYEVTDENDFCFRLVGYGNEKYYNRQMVRCRITYINMVRVEMEPATGCKVVYIPFYDVEKLLSLDPDNNADHDLIRHLLKLPIFLTARKRYNDGNPLWVIKVLKTVYENLDSLLMANNKELKVALLKSYYNILKNLLENSDYLNQAAENESAQYQNELGIWLQKTRNYLDAIEMMEQGTADAFVMQAFSNLHTSGYIINPVERMQKVICIFALSHCREMRRYVEEIFEVVREQHENTRFLRVFSKSLVKMLVTFIKRLVNHSRNRFTSDDKERIELIIRCLALRLLLSSNEAAPDPDYKLYQAMLYRYAASLISDPERVQSLTYKAFEALFDSFSRSLGFEWNNIFDVTELCDILADSTPALSSAEPETFIFARNNVKIKMRGHQLSLEPEKHEHELQNVVPDDIFTSTKVQVKLDCKLPEPAPELNPLEAMQYLWNEIYRVLFNKEPEEASGLLHAKRMPKPGDEVFVRIVGKSAVSPYEYVCRIEDDEYWGSGVINPTKQIVSYNVHVTPDCFVDPTTGKSFLLKATVERIDPNGNINFSMRKGIANFNRETLDLDAKNLVVVSRVDQHQYLCITRGGVTMFIPRKDNTPILRLNDFLVADIIAIVGEGNVQGEIVGRAYETFDRTEAFRNLISDYAEGRVYEGSDIEPKDEDAGKAAPTPMPADYVRELVWVIERKGMMQSSLPIIYSYMALAHIMARVLGDSKLEAYFKRRLEMLMMMDNFNSKGAFDQNALSELQRDSHDLTELFPELRESIMRLRILNCFDDKESAGFLWDELNHGKDDKTRRMAGMVLAHNLLADKENEAFRENLRSNLYSLLKIQHS
;
A
#
# COMPACT_ATOMS: atom_id res chain seq x y z
N MET A 1 -11.93 52.11 -10.71
CA MET A 1 -12.92 51.20 -11.34
C MET A 1 -13.83 50.67 -10.25
N LYS A 2 -15.15 50.67 -10.45
CA LYS A 2 -16.09 50.04 -9.50
C LYS A 2 -15.79 48.54 -9.44
N ALA A 3 -15.50 48.01 -8.26
CA ALA A 3 -15.38 46.57 -8.06
C ALA A 3 -16.73 45.91 -8.41
N MET A 4 -16.70 44.91 -9.27
CA MET A 4 -17.89 44.18 -9.67
C MET A 4 -18.22 43.18 -8.56
N ASN A 5 -19.42 43.27 -7.97
CA ASN A 5 -19.86 42.29 -6.97
C ASN A 5 -20.34 41.03 -7.71
N PHE A 6 -19.63 39.92 -7.53
CA PHE A 6 -19.99 38.63 -8.13
C PHE A 6 -20.96 37.87 -7.24
N GLU A 7 -22.10 37.47 -7.80
CA GLU A 7 -23.13 36.72 -7.09
C GLU A 7 -23.05 35.22 -7.38
N LYS A 8 -23.25 34.40 -6.36
CA LYS A 8 -23.25 32.93 -6.49
C LYS A 8 -24.38 32.49 -7.44
N GLY A 9 -24.02 31.69 -8.45
CA GLY A 9 -24.95 31.15 -9.44
C GLY A 9 -25.15 32.03 -10.68
N GLN A 10 -24.65 33.26 -10.71
CA GLN A 10 -24.73 34.13 -11.89
C GLN A 10 -23.64 33.82 -12.93
N LYS A 11 -23.96 34.10 -14.20
CA LYS A 11 -23.11 33.89 -15.38
C LYS A 11 -22.37 35.17 -15.72
N TYR A 12 -21.07 35.05 -16.01
CA TYR A 12 -20.19 36.14 -16.39
C TYR A 12 -19.30 35.70 -17.56
N GLU A 13 -19.02 36.61 -18.48
CA GLU A 13 -18.08 36.36 -19.58
C GLU A 13 -16.71 36.96 -19.28
N PHE A 14 -15.67 36.18 -19.49
CA PHE A 14 -14.29 36.58 -19.25
C PHE A 14 -13.44 36.40 -20.50
N LYS A 15 -12.51 37.32 -20.72
CA LYS A 15 -11.46 37.18 -21.74
C LYS A 15 -10.36 36.26 -21.22
N VAL A 16 -9.91 35.33 -22.06
CA VAL A 16 -8.77 34.46 -21.72
C VAL A 16 -7.47 35.25 -21.89
N LEU A 17 -6.72 35.42 -20.81
CA LEU A 17 -5.46 36.19 -20.80
C LEU A 17 -4.25 35.30 -21.08
N ALA A 18 -4.21 34.12 -20.49
CA ALA A 18 -3.15 33.15 -20.64
C ALA A 18 -3.68 31.73 -20.44
N SER A 19 -2.86 30.73 -20.74
CA SER A 19 -3.13 29.34 -20.41
C SER A 19 -1.90 28.70 -19.79
N HIS A 20 -2.08 27.88 -18.75
CA HIS A 20 -0.99 27.17 -18.08
C HIS A 20 -1.42 25.74 -17.77
N ARG A 21 -0.45 24.82 -17.67
CA ARG A 21 -0.70 23.39 -17.39
C ARG A 21 -0.29 23.06 -15.96
N VAL A 22 -1.17 22.36 -15.26
CA VAL A 22 -0.88 21.71 -13.97
C VAL A 22 -1.11 20.22 -14.16
N GLY A 23 -0.04 19.43 -14.18
CA GLY A 23 -0.10 18.02 -14.58
C GLY A 23 -0.57 17.84 -16.03
N THR A 24 -1.60 17.02 -16.23
CA THR A 24 -2.24 16.76 -17.55
C THR A 24 -3.39 17.73 -17.88
N THR A 25 -3.77 18.60 -16.94
CA THR A 25 -4.95 19.48 -17.08
C THR A 25 -4.52 20.90 -17.46
N LEU A 26 -5.17 21.47 -18.47
CA LEU A 26 -4.96 22.84 -18.92
C LEU A 26 -5.94 23.78 -18.20
N TYR A 27 -5.45 24.92 -17.73
CA TYR A 27 -6.24 25.97 -17.11
C TYR A 27 -6.09 27.28 -17.89
N TYR A 28 -7.19 28.01 -18.06
CA TYR A 28 -7.22 29.37 -18.55
C TYR A 28 -7.12 30.36 -17.40
N THR A 29 -6.29 31.38 -17.57
CA THR A 29 -6.20 32.51 -16.65
C THR A 29 -7.17 33.59 -17.12
N ILE A 30 -8.08 33.98 -16.22
CA ILE A 30 -9.02 35.09 -16.39
C ILE A 30 -8.76 36.15 -15.32
N GLU A 31 -9.07 37.41 -15.63
CA GLU A 31 -9.01 38.51 -14.66
C GLU A 31 -10.42 38.90 -14.20
N ALA A 32 -10.59 38.99 -12.88
CA ALA A 32 -11.80 39.46 -12.24
C ALA A 32 -11.41 40.42 -11.10
N ASN A 33 -11.90 41.66 -11.13
CA ASN A 33 -11.56 42.70 -10.14
C ASN A 33 -10.05 42.91 -9.91
N GLY A 34 -9.22 42.85 -10.97
CA GLY A 34 -7.77 43.02 -10.87
C GLY A 34 -7.02 41.83 -10.27
N MET A 35 -7.69 40.69 -10.07
CA MET A 35 -7.08 39.43 -9.62
C MET A 35 -7.17 38.35 -10.70
N GLU A 36 -6.12 37.54 -10.79
CA GLU A 36 -6.09 36.38 -11.69
C GLU A 36 -6.76 35.14 -11.05
N HIS A 37 -7.57 34.46 -11.86
CA HIS A 37 -8.26 33.22 -11.51
C HIS A 37 -8.00 32.15 -12.57
N SER A 38 -7.83 30.90 -12.14
CA SER A 38 -7.61 29.76 -13.01
C SER A 38 -8.89 28.96 -13.21
N VAL A 39 -9.30 28.75 -14.46
CA VAL A 39 -10.51 28.01 -14.82
C VAL A 39 -10.13 26.82 -15.71
N LYS A 40 -10.61 25.62 -15.38
CA LYS A 40 -10.29 24.38 -16.13
C LYS A 40 -10.75 24.48 -17.58
N ALA A 41 -9.87 24.15 -18.53
CA ALA A 41 -10.19 23.98 -19.95
C ALA A 41 -10.64 22.55 -20.26
N TYR A 42 -11.60 22.39 -21.16
CA TYR A 42 -12.07 21.08 -21.68
C TYR A 42 -11.31 20.66 -22.94
N GLU A 43 -11.39 19.38 -23.31
CA GLU A 43 -10.51 18.79 -24.34
C GLU A 43 -10.62 19.47 -25.71
N PHE A 44 -11.84 19.79 -26.17
CA PHE A 44 -12.04 20.53 -27.42
C PHE A 44 -11.39 21.93 -27.42
N GLN A 45 -11.34 22.60 -26.27
CA GLN A 45 -10.74 23.93 -26.12
C GLN A 45 -9.19 23.86 -26.14
N LYS A 46 -8.61 22.68 -25.90
CA LYS A 46 -7.15 22.47 -26.07
C LYS A 46 -6.76 22.45 -27.55
N ARG A 47 -7.66 22.03 -28.44
CA ARG A 47 -7.43 22.01 -29.90
C ARG A 47 -7.54 23.43 -30.49
N GLN A 48 -8.51 24.22 -30.02
CA GLN A 48 -8.70 25.61 -30.40
C GLN A 48 -9.06 26.45 -29.16
N ALA A 49 -8.13 27.31 -28.73
CA ALA A 49 -8.32 28.14 -27.55
C ALA A 49 -9.35 29.26 -27.80
N PRO A 50 -10.40 29.38 -26.99
CA PRO A 50 -11.39 30.44 -27.13
C PRO A 50 -10.81 31.79 -26.66
N THR A 51 -11.24 32.89 -27.29
CA THR A 51 -10.87 34.25 -26.89
C THR A 51 -11.66 34.72 -25.66
N THR A 52 -12.87 34.21 -25.48
CA THR A 52 -13.75 34.47 -24.33
C THR A 52 -14.38 33.19 -23.80
N ILE A 53 -14.56 33.08 -22.49
CA ILE A 53 -15.22 31.95 -21.83
C ILE A 53 -16.36 32.43 -20.93
N SER A 54 -17.48 31.72 -20.96
CA SER A 54 -18.62 31.97 -20.05
C SER A 54 -18.43 31.15 -18.77
N CYS A 55 -18.50 31.79 -17.61
CA CYS A 55 -18.26 31.20 -16.30
C CYS A 55 -19.42 31.48 -15.33
N ILE A 56 -19.71 30.53 -14.46
CA ILE A 56 -20.62 30.63 -13.32
C ILE A 56 -19.80 30.84 -12.05
N CYS A 57 -20.19 31.82 -11.22
CA CYS A 57 -19.61 32.00 -9.89
C CYS A 57 -20.16 30.92 -8.93
N LYS A 58 -19.31 30.03 -8.41
CA LYS A 58 -19.67 28.96 -7.47
C LYS A 58 -19.87 29.45 -6.03
N GLY A 59 -19.31 30.61 -5.70
CA GLY A 59 -19.32 31.18 -4.37
C GLY A 59 -18.12 32.09 -4.15
N VAL A 60 -18.14 32.83 -3.05
CA VAL A 60 -17.05 33.69 -2.59
C VAL A 60 -16.46 33.04 -1.35
N ASN A 61 -15.13 32.86 -1.31
CA ASN A 61 -14.48 32.28 -0.14
C ASN A 61 -14.39 33.30 1.02
N GLU A 62 -13.93 32.85 2.20
CA GLU A 62 -13.88 33.66 3.44
C GLU A 62 -13.03 34.94 3.31
N TYR A 63 -12.14 35.00 2.32
CA TYR A 63 -11.29 36.15 2.01
C TYR A 63 -11.83 37.06 0.88
N GLY A 64 -13.09 36.87 0.43
CA GLY A 64 -13.72 37.71 -0.57
C GLY A 64 -13.35 37.39 -2.04
N LYS A 65 -12.65 36.28 -2.31
CA LYS A 65 -12.25 35.85 -3.66
C LYS A 65 -13.31 34.93 -4.29
N PRO A 66 -13.87 35.29 -5.47
CA PRO A 66 -14.86 34.47 -6.15
C PRO A 66 -14.23 33.23 -6.81
N ALA A 67 -14.93 32.09 -6.76
CA ALA A 67 -14.56 30.86 -7.46
C ALA A 67 -15.38 30.71 -8.74
N PHE A 68 -14.73 30.60 -9.90
CA PHE A 68 -15.38 30.48 -11.21
C PHE A 68 -15.26 29.07 -11.79
N MET A 69 -16.32 28.62 -12.46
CA MET A 69 -16.35 27.39 -13.26
C MET A 69 -17.00 27.71 -14.61
N GLN A 70 -16.51 27.14 -15.72
CA GLN A 70 -17.16 27.36 -17.02
C GLN A 70 -18.62 26.90 -17.01
N ASP A 71 -19.49 27.62 -17.72
CA ASP A 71 -20.90 27.26 -17.88
C ASP A 71 -21.05 26.00 -18.75
N ILE A 72 -21.08 24.85 -18.07
CA ILE A 72 -21.20 23.53 -18.70
C ILE A 72 -22.46 23.44 -19.57
N ALA A 73 -23.56 24.08 -19.19
CA ALA A 73 -24.81 24.05 -19.98
C ALA A 73 -24.65 24.79 -21.32
N SER A 74 -23.94 25.92 -21.33
CA SER A 74 -23.61 26.64 -22.57
C SER A 74 -22.67 25.84 -23.46
N LEU A 75 -21.70 25.12 -22.88
CA LEU A 75 -20.80 24.26 -23.67
C LEU A 75 -21.53 23.04 -24.27
N ILE A 76 -22.41 22.39 -23.50
CA ILE A 76 -23.20 21.26 -23.99
C ILE A 76 -24.11 21.70 -25.14
N SER A 77 -24.79 22.84 -25.02
CA SER A 77 -25.68 23.35 -26.09
C SER A 77 -24.95 23.80 -27.36
N GLN A 78 -23.65 24.13 -27.27
CA GLN A 78 -22.81 24.39 -28.44
C GLN A 78 -22.37 23.12 -29.16
N LEU A 79 -22.10 22.05 -28.40
CA LEU A 79 -21.50 20.82 -28.92
C LEU A 79 -22.52 19.73 -29.28
N TYR A 80 -23.71 19.75 -28.68
CA TYR A 80 -24.69 18.67 -28.77
C TYR A 80 -26.10 19.20 -29.04
N LYS A 81 -26.84 18.50 -29.90
CA LYS A 81 -28.26 18.72 -30.19
C LYS A 81 -29.06 17.45 -29.97
N VAL A 82 -30.34 17.61 -29.62
CA VAL A 82 -31.27 16.47 -29.52
C VAL A 82 -31.40 15.83 -30.91
N GLY A 83 -31.18 14.53 -30.98
CA GLY A 83 -31.12 13.75 -32.22
C GLY A 83 -29.70 13.42 -32.69
N ASP A 84 -28.65 14.06 -32.15
CA ASP A 84 -27.27 13.75 -32.51
C ASP A 84 -26.90 12.32 -32.13
N VAL A 85 -26.12 11.66 -32.98
CA VAL A 85 -25.62 10.30 -32.77
C VAL A 85 -24.10 10.35 -32.70
N ALA A 86 -23.53 9.95 -31.56
CA ALA A 86 -22.10 9.94 -31.32
C ALA A 86 -21.67 8.71 -30.50
N ASP A 87 -20.38 8.46 -30.44
CA ASP A 87 -19.80 7.34 -29.69
C ASP A 87 -19.39 7.80 -28.29
N PHE A 88 -19.84 7.08 -27.26
CA PHE A 88 -19.57 7.40 -25.86
C PHE A 88 -19.00 6.19 -25.12
N ARG A 89 -18.08 6.42 -24.19
CA ARG A 89 -17.45 5.39 -23.38
C ARG A 89 -18.22 5.14 -22.10
N ILE A 90 -18.57 3.90 -21.79
CA ILE A 90 -19.19 3.52 -20.51
C ILE A 90 -18.17 3.77 -19.38
N LYS A 91 -18.50 4.67 -18.47
CA LYS A 91 -17.70 5.03 -17.29
C LYS A 91 -18.09 4.20 -16.08
N THR A 92 -19.40 4.06 -15.85
CA THR A 92 -19.95 3.38 -14.67
C THR A 92 -21.19 2.57 -15.04
N GLN A 93 -21.25 1.31 -14.58
CA GLN A 93 -22.43 0.45 -14.70
C GLN A 93 -23.54 0.84 -13.71
N PRO A 94 -24.81 0.49 -13.98
CA PRO A 94 -25.90 0.60 -13.02
C PRO A 94 -25.58 -0.15 -11.72
N GLY A 95 -25.88 0.45 -10.58
CA GLY A 95 -25.60 -0.11 -9.26
C GLY A 95 -26.19 0.71 -8.12
N GLY A 96 -26.76 0.03 -7.12
CA GLY A 96 -27.47 0.68 -6.01
C GLY A 96 -28.74 1.39 -6.47
N THR A 97 -28.85 2.71 -6.24
CA THR A 97 -29.99 3.57 -6.61
C THR A 97 -29.92 4.16 -8.03
N ARG A 98 -29.00 3.70 -8.89
CA ARG A 98 -28.79 4.21 -10.25
C ARG A 98 -29.28 3.21 -11.29
N ASP A 99 -30.31 3.58 -12.05
CA ASP A 99 -30.91 2.75 -13.11
C ASP A 99 -30.35 3.04 -14.52
N PHE A 100 -29.27 3.81 -14.62
CA PHE A 100 -28.67 4.23 -15.89
C PHE A 100 -27.18 3.95 -15.95
N TYR A 101 -26.66 3.78 -17.16
CA TYR A 101 -25.22 3.75 -17.41
C TYR A 101 -24.69 5.19 -17.45
N GLU A 102 -23.58 5.45 -16.77
CA GLU A 102 -22.85 6.70 -16.94
C GLU A 102 -21.89 6.52 -18.12
N VAL A 103 -21.99 7.39 -19.11
CA VAL A 103 -21.08 7.41 -20.26
C VAL A 103 -20.28 8.70 -20.30
N THR A 104 -19.14 8.69 -20.99
CA THR A 104 -18.26 9.84 -21.15
C THR A 104 -17.86 9.99 -22.61
N ASP A 105 -17.84 11.22 -23.11
CA ASP A 105 -17.40 11.54 -24.47
C ASP A 105 -15.87 11.79 -24.56
N GLU A 106 -15.39 12.20 -25.73
CA GLU A 106 -14.00 12.62 -25.95
C GLU A 106 -13.63 13.95 -25.30
N ASN A 107 -14.62 14.70 -24.80
CA ASN A 107 -14.47 16.03 -24.21
C ASN A 107 -14.52 16.02 -22.67
N ASP A 108 -14.52 14.83 -22.06
CA ASP A 108 -14.70 14.56 -20.62
C ASP A 108 -16.09 14.93 -20.06
N PHE A 109 -17.11 15.14 -20.89
CA PHE A 109 -18.48 15.31 -20.41
C PHE A 109 -19.13 13.96 -20.09
N CYS A 110 -19.81 13.89 -18.95
CA CYS A 110 -20.48 12.68 -18.48
C CYS A 110 -21.99 12.79 -18.68
N PHE A 111 -22.58 11.78 -19.29
CA PHE A 111 -23.99 11.74 -19.65
C PHE A 111 -24.67 10.44 -19.22
N ARG A 112 -25.99 10.39 -19.29
CA ARG A 112 -26.79 9.23 -18.84
C ARG A 112 -27.30 8.44 -20.03
N LEU A 113 -26.86 7.19 -20.15
CA LEU A 113 -27.41 6.24 -21.09
C LEU A 113 -28.59 5.51 -20.43
N VAL A 114 -29.78 5.77 -20.97
CA VAL A 114 -31.10 5.26 -20.57
C VAL A 114 -31.72 4.47 -21.73
N GLY A 115 -32.79 3.72 -21.49
CA GLY A 115 -33.51 3.03 -22.58
C GLY A 115 -32.70 1.94 -23.30
N TYR A 116 -31.71 1.35 -22.64
CA TYR A 116 -30.79 0.33 -23.19
C TYR A 116 -31.36 -1.10 -23.27
N GLY A 117 -32.66 -1.28 -22.97
CA GLY A 117 -33.31 -2.58 -23.02
C GLY A 117 -32.65 -3.64 -22.12
N ASN A 118 -32.49 -4.86 -22.67
CA ASN A 118 -31.83 -5.99 -21.99
C ASN A 118 -30.31 -6.07 -22.29
N GLU A 119 -29.76 -5.10 -23.03
CA GLU A 119 -28.34 -5.12 -23.38
C GLU A 119 -27.49 -4.71 -22.17
N LYS A 120 -26.45 -5.51 -21.91
CA LYS A 120 -25.50 -5.25 -20.82
C LYS A 120 -24.22 -4.67 -21.38
N TYR A 121 -23.93 -3.43 -21.01
CA TYR A 121 -22.67 -2.77 -21.35
C TYR A 121 -21.64 -2.87 -20.22
N TYR A 122 -20.36 -2.84 -20.58
CA TYR A 122 -19.24 -3.00 -19.65
C TYR A 122 -18.41 -1.72 -19.52
N ASN A 123 -17.81 -1.51 -18.35
CA ASN A 123 -16.92 -0.37 -18.14
C ASN A 123 -15.82 -0.32 -19.23
N ARG A 124 -15.62 0.88 -19.79
CA ARG A 124 -14.75 1.22 -20.92
C ARG A 124 -15.23 0.81 -22.31
N GLN A 125 -16.34 0.09 -22.42
CA GLN A 125 -16.95 -0.19 -23.72
C GLN A 125 -17.41 1.10 -24.39
N MET A 126 -17.12 1.27 -25.68
CA MET A 126 -17.73 2.32 -26.49
C MET A 126 -19.13 1.89 -26.93
N VAL A 127 -20.10 2.78 -26.78
CA VAL A 127 -21.49 2.58 -27.19
C VAL A 127 -21.90 3.76 -28.04
N ARG A 128 -22.51 3.47 -29.19
CA ARG A 128 -23.04 4.49 -30.09
C ARG A 128 -24.42 4.90 -29.61
N CYS A 129 -24.56 6.14 -29.16
CA CYS A 129 -25.77 6.63 -28.52
C CYS A 129 -26.39 7.77 -29.32
N ARG A 130 -27.71 7.81 -29.33
CA ARG A 130 -28.51 8.95 -29.81
C ARG A 130 -28.93 9.80 -28.62
N ILE A 131 -28.69 11.10 -28.70
CA ILE A 131 -29.13 12.04 -27.66
C ILE A 131 -30.64 12.24 -27.75
N THR A 132 -31.36 11.88 -26.69
CA THR A 132 -32.83 11.95 -26.65
C THR A 132 -33.32 13.16 -25.87
N TYR A 133 -32.52 13.65 -24.91
CA TYR A 133 -32.92 14.75 -24.05
C TYR A 133 -31.73 15.60 -23.62
N ILE A 134 -31.87 16.92 -23.70
CA ILE A 134 -30.91 17.89 -23.17
C ILE A 134 -31.69 18.93 -22.35
N ASN A 135 -31.33 19.10 -21.07
CA ASN A 135 -31.79 20.20 -20.24
C ASN A 135 -30.65 20.66 -19.32
N MET A 136 -30.12 21.85 -19.61
CA MET A 136 -28.95 22.42 -18.93
C MET A 136 -27.76 21.44 -18.99
N VAL A 137 -27.40 20.83 -17.85
CA VAL A 137 -26.28 19.87 -17.73
C VAL A 137 -26.79 18.42 -17.80
N ARG A 138 -28.11 18.20 -17.76
CA ARG A 138 -28.70 16.86 -17.84
C ARG A 138 -28.87 16.48 -19.31
N VAL A 139 -28.05 15.55 -19.77
CA VAL A 139 -28.17 14.91 -21.08
C VAL A 139 -28.50 13.44 -20.89
N GLU A 140 -29.56 12.99 -21.55
CA GLU A 140 -29.96 11.59 -21.62
C GLU A 140 -29.88 11.10 -23.07
N MET A 141 -29.51 9.84 -23.22
CA MET A 141 -29.29 9.22 -24.52
C MET A 141 -29.73 7.76 -24.48
N GLU A 142 -30.05 7.22 -25.66
CA GLU A 142 -30.40 5.82 -25.86
C GLU A 142 -29.43 5.16 -26.85
N PRO A 143 -29.23 3.83 -26.84
CA PRO A 143 -28.45 3.17 -27.89
C PRO A 143 -29.05 3.41 -29.27
N ALA A 144 -28.23 3.78 -30.24
CA ALA A 144 -28.72 4.08 -31.59
C ALA A 144 -29.09 2.79 -32.35
N THR A 145 -30.38 2.45 -32.41
CA THR A 145 -30.89 1.32 -33.21
C THR A 145 -30.72 1.56 -34.72
N GLY A 146 -30.18 0.57 -35.44
CA GLY A 146 -30.00 0.60 -36.91
C GLY A 146 -28.68 1.22 -37.40
N CYS A 147 -27.79 1.64 -36.50
CA CYS A 147 -26.42 2.05 -36.82
C CYS A 147 -25.46 0.85 -36.80
N LYS A 148 -24.31 0.95 -37.49
CA LYS A 148 -23.25 -0.06 -37.44
C LYS A 148 -22.87 -0.29 -35.97
N VAL A 149 -23.11 -1.50 -35.45
CA VAL A 149 -22.84 -1.82 -34.04
C VAL A 149 -21.33 -1.74 -33.83
N VAL A 150 -20.92 -0.87 -32.92
CA VAL A 150 -19.52 -0.72 -32.52
C VAL A 150 -19.28 -1.59 -31.29
N TYR A 151 -18.54 -2.68 -31.43
CA TYR A 151 -18.19 -3.56 -30.32
C TYR A 151 -16.93 -4.37 -30.63
N ILE A 152 -16.28 -4.86 -29.59
CA ILE A 152 -15.20 -5.83 -29.68
C ILE A 152 -15.80 -7.23 -29.44
N PRO A 153 -15.61 -8.19 -30.36
CA PRO A 153 -16.14 -9.53 -30.20
C PRO A 153 -15.45 -10.24 -29.03
N PHE A 154 -16.23 -11.06 -28.31
CA PHE A 154 -15.66 -11.91 -27.27
C PHE A 154 -14.95 -13.11 -27.90
N TYR A 155 -13.63 -13.17 -27.73
CA TYR A 155 -12.85 -14.36 -28.07
C TYR A 155 -12.77 -15.25 -26.83
N ASP A 156 -13.07 -16.53 -26.95
CA ASP A 156 -12.78 -17.49 -25.89
C ASP A 156 -11.29 -17.90 -25.90
N VAL A 157 -10.89 -18.75 -24.95
CA VAL A 157 -9.49 -19.20 -24.84
C VAL A 157 -9.06 -19.94 -26.10
N GLU A 158 -9.92 -20.76 -26.70
CA GLU A 158 -9.59 -21.51 -27.91
C GLU A 158 -9.44 -20.60 -29.13
N LYS A 159 -10.27 -19.57 -29.26
CA LYS A 159 -10.15 -18.56 -30.30
C LYS A 159 -8.87 -17.74 -30.15
N LEU A 160 -8.47 -17.39 -28.93
CA LEU A 160 -7.17 -16.75 -28.67
C LEU A 160 -6.00 -17.65 -29.07
N LEU A 161 -6.03 -18.92 -28.69
CA LEU A 161 -4.99 -19.90 -29.02
C LEU A 161 -4.92 -20.17 -30.53
N SER A 162 -6.04 -20.13 -31.24
CA SER A 162 -6.07 -20.27 -32.71
C SER A 162 -5.31 -19.16 -33.46
N LEU A 163 -4.98 -18.05 -32.78
CA LEU A 163 -4.13 -16.99 -33.32
C LEU A 163 -2.64 -17.35 -33.33
N ASP A 164 -2.22 -18.49 -32.76
CA ASP A 164 -0.91 -19.11 -33.01
C ASP A 164 -1.09 -20.44 -33.77
N PRO A 165 -1.28 -20.40 -35.10
CA PRO A 165 -1.55 -21.62 -35.88
C PRO A 165 -0.35 -22.58 -35.90
N ASP A 166 0.85 -22.06 -35.67
CA ASP A 166 2.09 -22.83 -35.67
C ASP A 166 2.27 -23.64 -34.37
N ASN A 167 1.46 -23.39 -33.34
CA ASN A 167 1.53 -24.01 -32.00
C ASN A 167 2.98 -23.99 -31.48
N ASN A 168 3.62 -22.81 -31.54
CA ASN A 168 5.05 -22.68 -31.24
C ASN A 168 5.34 -23.08 -29.80
N ALA A 169 4.46 -22.71 -28.88
CA ALA A 169 4.41 -23.23 -27.53
C ALA A 169 3.15 -24.06 -27.36
N ASP A 170 3.27 -25.15 -26.61
CA ASP A 170 2.16 -26.04 -26.29
C ASP A 170 0.97 -25.23 -25.71
N HIS A 171 -0.18 -25.31 -26.39
CA HIS A 171 -1.42 -24.69 -25.95
C HIS A 171 -1.83 -25.12 -24.53
N ASP A 172 -1.53 -26.35 -24.10
CA ASP A 172 -1.79 -26.80 -22.73
C ASP A 172 -0.92 -26.08 -21.70
N LEU A 173 0.33 -25.79 -22.05
CA LEU A 173 1.21 -24.93 -21.25
C LEU A 173 0.63 -23.52 -21.13
N ILE A 174 0.16 -22.92 -22.22
CA ILE A 174 -0.45 -21.59 -22.20
C ILE A 174 -1.70 -21.59 -21.31
N ARG A 175 -2.55 -22.62 -21.42
CA ARG A 175 -3.73 -22.80 -20.53
C ARG A 175 -3.32 -22.87 -19.06
N HIS A 176 -2.23 -23.57 -18.75
CA HIS A 176 -1.72 -23.63 -17.39
C HIS A 176 -1.18 -22.28 -16.90
N LEU A 177 -0.44 -21.55 -17.75
CA LEU A 177 0.08 -20.22 -17.42
C LEU A 177 -1.04 -19.22 -17.11
N LEU A 178 -2.16 -19.27 -17.83
CA LEU A 178 -3.33 -18.42 -17.57
C LEU A 178 -3.98 -18.67 -16.19
N LYS A 179 -3.67 -19.79 -15.52
CA LYS A 179 -4.11 -20.09 -14.13
C LYS A 179 -3.23 -19.43 -13.06
N LEU A 180 -2.07 -18.86 -13.42
CA LEU A 180 -1.18 -18.20 -12.46
C LEU A 180 -1.83 -16.95 -11.82
N PRO A 181 -1.49 -16.59 -10.57
CA PRO A 181 -2.08 -15.44 -9.87
C PRO A 181 -1.95 -14.10 -10.61
N ILE A 182 -0.88 -13.92 -11.40
CA ILE A 182 -0.64 -12.71 -12.21
C ILE A 182 -1.78 -12.41 -13.19
N PHE A 183 -2.52 -13.43 -13.65
CA PHE A 183 -3.65 -13.28 -14.57
C PHE A 183 -5.01 -13.20 -13.87
N LEU A 184 -5.07 -13.08 -12.54
CA LEU A 184 -6.34 -13.05 -11.80
C LEU A 184 -7.29 -11.94 -12.29
N THR A 185 -6.75 -10.76 -12.63
CA THR A 185 -7.56 -9.67 -13.19
C THR A 185 -8.09 -9.98 -14.60
N ALA A 186 -7.30 -10.66 -15.43
CA ALA A 186 -7.72 -11.09 -16.75
C ALA A 186 -8.77 -12.21 -16.67
N ARG A 187 -8.58 -13.19 -15.77
CA ARG A 187 -9.55 -14.27 -15.53
C ARG A 187 -10.89 -13.77 -15.02
N LYS A 188 -10.89 -12.77 -14.12
CA LYS A 188 -12.13 -12.10 -13.69
C LYS A 188 -12.88 -11.53 -14.91
N ARG A 189 -12.18 -10.78 -15.76
CA ARG A 189 -12.77 -10.22 -17.00
C ARG A 189 -13.31 -11.29 -17.94
N TYR A 190 -12.60 -12.41 -18.10
CA TYR A 190 -13.05 -13.55 -18.89
C TYR A 190 -14.35 -14.14 -18.33
N ASN A 191 -14.40 -14.41 -17.02
CA ASN A 191 -15.59 -14.95 -16.34
C ASN A 191 -16.77 -13.98 -16.37
N ASP A 192 -16.52 -12.67 -16.39
CA ASP A 192 -17.53 -11.62 -16.50
C ASP A 192 -18.06 -11.45 -17.95
N GLY A 193 -17.50 -12.18 -18.93
CA GLY A 193 -17.82 -12.06 -20.35
C GLY A 193 -17.26 -10.80 -21.02
N ASN A 194 -16.29 -10.13 -20.40
CA ASN A 194 -15.73 -8.89 -20.93
C ASN A 194 -14.71 -9.18 -22.05
N PRO A 195 -14.93 -8.72 -23.31
CA PRO A 195 -14.06 -9.03 -24.44
C PRO A 195 -12.63 -8.50 -24.27
N LEU A 196 -12.43 -7.43 -23.49
CA LEU A 196 -11.12 -6.82 -23.21
C LEU A 196 -10.21 -7.69 -22.33
N TRP A 197 -10.62 -8.91 -21.96
CA TRP A 197 -9.76 -9.85 -21.27
C TRP A 197 -8.54 -10.23 -22.14
N VAL A 198 -8.68 -10.34 -23.46
CA VAL A 198 -7.58 -10.66 -24.40
C VAL A 198 -6.49 -9.59 -24.32
N ILE A 199 -6.86 -8.32 -24.49
CA ILE A 199 -5.93 -7.18 -24.36
C ILE A 199 -5.28 -7.17 -22.97
N LYS A 200 -6.03 -7.51 -21.91
CA LYS A 200 -5.49 -7.56 -20.55
C LYS A 200 -4.46 -8.68 -20.39
N VAL A 201 -4.70 -9.87 -20.96
CA VAL A 201 -3.71 -10.97 -20.96
C VAL A 201 -2.44 -10.54 -21.67
N LEU A 202 -2.56 -10.01 -22.89
CA LEU A 202 -1.40 -9.59 -23.69
C LEU A 202 -0.61 -8.48 -22.99
N LYS A 203 -1.29 -7.50 -22.41
CA LYS A 203 -0.68 -6.46 -21.59
C LYS A 203 0.08 -7.03 -20.39
N THR A 204 -0.52 -7.98 -19.67
CA THR A 204 0.12 -8.62 -18.52
C THR A 204 1.37 -9.42 -18.94
N VAL A 205 1.36 -10.07 -20.11
CA VAL A 205 2.57 -10.71 -20.67
C VAL A 205 3.62 -9.66 -21.01
N TYR A 206 3.27 -8.58 -21.70
CA TYR A 206 4.18 -7.48 -22.05
C TYR A 206 4.85 -6.84 -20.81
N GLU A 207 4.07 -6.57 -19.77
CA GLU A 207 4.54 -5.96 -18.51
C GLU A 207 5.51 -6.88 -17.76
N ASN A 208 5.36 -8.20 -17.89
CA ASN A 208 6.19 -9.19 -17.19
C ASN A 208 7.22 -9.86 -18.11
N LEU A 209 7.34 -9.46 -19.37
CA LEU A 209 8.16 -10.13 -20.38
C LEU A 209 9.61 -10.28 -19.93
N ASP A 210 10.19 -9.22 -19.38
CA ASP A 210 11.59 -9.19 -18.95
C ASP A 210 11.82 -10.16 -17.77
N SER A 211 10.81 -10.40 -16.91
CA SER A 211 10.89 -11.37 -15.81
C SER A 211 10.66 -12.82 -16.27
N LEU A 212 9.75 -13.03 -17.23
CA LEU A 212 9.44 -14.33 -17.81
C LEU A 212 10.63 -14.90 -18.59
N LEU A 213 11.43 -14.01 -19.19
CA LEU A 213 12.65 -14.35 -19.92
C LEU A 213 13.85 -14.68 -19.01
N MET A 214 13.74 -14.57 -17.69
CA MET A 214 14.81 -14.90 -16.73
C MET A 214 14.79 -16.35 -16.22
N ALA A 215 13.82 -17.19 -16.63
CA ALA A 215 13.74 -18.61 -16.26
C ALA A 215 14.87 -19.47 -16.90
N ASN A 216 15.16 -20.69 -16.45
CA ASN A 216 16.35 -21.42 -16.93
C ASN A 216 16.20 -22.16 -18.28
N ASN A 217 14.99 -22.34 -18.81
CA ASN A 217 14.77 -23.10 -20.05
C ASN A 217 14.75 -22.19 -21.29
N LYS A 218 15.81 -22.21 -22.12
CA LYS A 218 15.95 -21.36 -23.30
C LYS A 218 14.91 -21.71 -24.38
N GLU A 219 14.73 -22.99 -24.71
CA GLU A 219 13.84 -23.44 -25.80
C GLU A 219 12.39 -23.05 -25.54
N LEU A 220 11.92 -23.26 -24.31
CA LEU A 220 10.57 -22.89 -23.89
C LEU A 220 10.33 -21.37 -23.96
N LYS A 221 11.35 -20.54 -23.70
CA LYS A 221 11.23 -19.07 -23.86
C LYS A 221 11.05 -18.68 -25.32
N VAL A 222 11.85 -19.25 -26.21
CA VAL A 222 11.78 -18.94 -27.64
C VAL A 222 10.40 -19.33 -28.17
N ALA A 223 9.93 -20.53 -27.81
CA ALA A 223 8.58 -21.01 -28.13
C ALA A 223 7.49 -20.05 -27.65
N LEU A 224 7.53 -19.61 -26.38
CA LEU A 224 6.55 -18.68 -25.82
C LEU A 224 6.62 -17.29 -26.47
N LEU A 225 7.82 -16.78 -26.78
CA LEU A 225 7.98 -15.50 -27.48
C LEU A 225 7.43 -15.55 -28.90
N LYS A 226 7.69 -16.64 -29.64
CA LYS A 226 7.14 -16.86 -30.98
C LYS A 226 5.62 -16.94 -30.94
N SER A 227 5.07 -17.68 -29.99
CA SER A 227 3.61 -17.77 -29.79
C SER A 227 3.01 -16.41 -29.50
N TYR A 228 3.61 -15.65 -28.58
CA TYR A 228 3.16 -14.31 -28.22
C TYR A 228 3.24 -13.34 -29.41
N TYR A 229 4.33 -13.39 -30.19
CA TYR A 229 4.49 -12.62 -31.41
C TYR A 229 3.41 -12.96 -32.44
N ASN A 230 3.15 -14.24 -32.68
CA ASN A 230 2.14 -14.72 -33.62
C ASN A 230 0.73 -14.29 -33.19
N ILE A 231 0.39 -14.43 -31.90
CA ILE A 231 -0.90 -13.97 -31.37
C ILE A 231 -1.06 -12.46 -31.59
N LEU A 232 -0.05 -11.65 -31.25
CA LEU A 232 -0.10 -10.19 -31.47
C LEU A 232 -0.27 -9.84 -32.95
N LYS A 233 0.53 -10.47 -33.82
CA LYS A 233 0.50 -10.25 -35.26
C LYS A 233 -0.86 -10.64 -35.86
N ASN A 234 -1.33 -11.84 -35.55
CA ASN A 234 -2.59 -12.35 -36.10
C ASN A 234 -3.81 -11.63 -35.52
N LEU A 235 -3.75 -11.15 -34.28
CA LEU A 235 -4.79 -10.26 -33.74
C LEU A 235 -4.88 -8.95 -34.52
N LEU A 236 -3.73 -8.38 -34.93
CA LEU A 236 -3.67 -7.13 -35.69
C LEU A 236 -4.01 -7.29 -37.17
N GLU A 237 -3.50 -8.35 -37.82
CA GLU A 237 -3.53 -8.50 -39.28
C GLU A 237 -4.58 -9.51 -39.76
N ASN A 238 -4.84 -10.56 -38.98
CA ASN A 238 -5.56 -11.77 -39.42
C ASN A 238 -6.76 -12.10 -38.54
N SER A 239 -7.34 -11.12 -37.85
CA SER A 239 -8.50 -11.30 -36.99
C SER A 239 -9.57 -10.23 -37.21
N ASP A 240 -10.81 -10.55 -36.84
CA ASP A 240 -11.93 -9.59 -36.83
C ASP A 240 -12.07 -8.84 -35.49
N TYR A 241 -11.14 -9.04 -34.56
CA TYR A 241 -11.22 -8.56 -33.19
C TYR A 241 -11.33 -7.04 -33.05
N LEU A 242 -10.64 -6.26 -33.90
CA LEU A 242 -10.73 -4.79 -33.89
C LEU A 242 -11.60 -4.23 -35.02
N ASN A 243 -12.13 -5.06 -35.91
CA ASN A 243 -12.80 -4.61 -37.14
C ASN A 243 -14.11 -3.84 -36.87
N GLN A 244 -14.77 -4.13 -35.75
CA GLN A 244 -16.04 -3.51 -35.36
C GLN A 244 -15.87 -2.57 -34.16
N ALA A 245 -14.63 -2.31 -33.71
CA ALA A 245 -14.35 -1.37 -32.63
C ALA A 245 -14.47 0.10 -33.09
N ALA A 246 -14.59 1.04 -32.15
CA ALA A 246 -14.64 2.47 -32.47
C ALA A 246 -13.31 2.90 -33.08
N GLU A 247 -13.29 3.88 -34.00
CA GLU A 247 -12.04 4.29 -34.69
C GLU A 247 -10.93 4.69 -33.71
N ASN A 248 -11.27 5.46 -32.67
CA ASN A 248 -10.33 5.85 -31.63
C ASN A 248 -9.86 4.68 -30.75
N GLU A 249 -10.73 3.71 -30.47
CA GLU A 249 -10.42 2.52 -29.68
C GLU A 249 -9.53 1.56 -30.48
N SER A 250 -9.84 1.36 -31.76
CA SER A 250 -9.02 0.61 -32.71
C SER A 250 -7.64 1.24 -32.85
N ALA A 251 -7.56 2.56 -33.09
CA ALA A 251 -6.28 3.25 -33.22
C ALA A 251 -5.43 3.15 -31.94
N GLN A 252 -6.06 3.27 -30.76
CA GLN A 252 -5.37 3.09 -29.49
C GLN A 252 -4.81 1.67 -29.35
N TYR A 253 -5.64 0.63 -29.55
CA TYR A 253 -5.19 -0.75 -29.39
C TYR A 253 -4.19 -1.18 -30.47
N GLN A 254 -4.34 -0.70 -31.71
CA GLN A 254 -3.35 -0.94 -32.77
C GLN A 254 -1.98 -0.37 -32.41
N ASN A 255 -1.94 0.84 -31.83
CA ASN A 255 -0.70 1.44 -31.35
C ASN A 255 -0.08 0.63 -30.18
N GLU A 256 -0.89 0.30 -29.16
CA GLU A 256 -0.42 -0.50 -28.01
C GLU A 256 0.12 -1.88 -28.45
N LEU A 257 -0.65 -2.62 -29.25
CA LEU A 257 -0.24 -3.93 -29.78
C LEU A 257 0.99 -3.82 -30.70
N GLY A 258 1.08 -2.76 -31.51
CA GLY A 258 2.25 -2.50 -32.36
C GLY A 258 3.54 -2.28 -31.56
N ILE A 259 3.47 -1.53 -30.46
CA ILE A 259 4.60 -1.35 -29.53
C ILE A 259 5.01 -2.70 -28.90
N TRP A 260 4.03 -3.52 -28.50
CA TRP A 260 4.31 -4.84 -27.90
C TRP A 260 4.90 -5.82 -28.91
N LEU A 261 4.40 -5.80 -30.14
CA LEU A 261 4.89 -6.61 -31.26
C LEU A 261 6.34 -6.25 -31.59
N GLN A 262 6.67 -4.96 -31.68
CA GLN A 262 8.04 -4.52 -31.94
C GLN A 262 9.00 -4.93 -30.81
N LYS A 263 8.62 -4.78 -29.53
CA LYS A 263 9.44 -5.24 -28.40
C LYS A 263 9.70 -6.76 -28.47
N THR A 264 8.67 -7.54 -28.79
CA THR A 264 8.78 -9.00 -28.91
C THR A 264 9.68 -9.40 -30.08
N ARG A 265 9.54 -8.71 -31.22
CA ARG A 265 10.42 -8.90 -32.38
C ARG A 265 11.88 -8.62 -32.04
N ASN A 266 12.17 -7.52 -31.34
CA ASN A 266 13.54 -7.18 -30.94
C ASN A 266 14.17 -8.27 -30.05
N TYR A 267 13.37 -8.97 -29.22
CA TYR A 267 13.86 -10.12 -28.46
C TYR A 267 14.14 -11.34 -29.33
N LEU A 268 13.28 -11.63 -30.31
CA LEU A 268 13.50 -12.72 -31.27
C LEU A 268 14.76 -12.45 -32.10
N ASP A 269 14.91 -11.25 -32.66
CA ASP A 269 16.11 -10.81 -33.38
C ASP A 269 17.37 -10.97 -32.51
N ALA A 270 17.31 -10.57 -31.23
CA ALA A 270 18.43 -10.72 -30.31
C ALA A 270 18.81 -12.18 -30.05
N ILE A 271 17.82 -13.08 -29.93
CA ILE A 271 18.05 -14.52 -29.77
C ILE A 271 18.71 -15.10 -31.02
N GLU A 272 18.24 -14.74 -32.21
CA GLU A 272 18.83 -15.16 -33.48
C GLU A 272 20.29 -14.70 -33.59
N MET A 273 20.58 -13.44 -33.24
CA MET A 273 21.95 -12.91 -33.23
C MET A 273 22.86 -13.63 -32.22
N MET A 274 22.33 -14.03 -31.07
CA MET A 274 23.08 -14.81 -30.08
C MET A 274 23.38 -16.23 -30.60
N GLU A 275 22.43 -16.86 -31.29
CA GLU A 275 22.62 -18.18 -31.91
C GLU A 275 23.62 -18.16 -33.06
N GLN A 276 23.65 -17.05 -33.82
CA GLN A 276 24.62 -16.83 -34.90
C GLN A 276 26.00 -16.37 -34.39
N GLY A 277 26.14 -16.07 -33.09
CA GLY A 277 27.39 -15.56 -32.50
C GLY A 277 27.75 -14.12 -32.90
N THR A 278 26.81 -13.35 -33.48
CA THR A 278 27.03 -11.97 -33.95
C THR A 278 26.60 -10.91 -32.94
N ALA A 279 25.86 -11.29 -31.89
CA ALA A 279 25.32 -10.39 -30.88
C ALA A 279 26.39 -9.55 -30.17
N ASP A 280 27.52 -10.16 -29.79
CA ASP A 280 28.58 -9.47 -29.06
C ASP A 280 29.25 -8.37 -29.88
N ALA A 281 29.63 -8.71 -31.11
CA ALA A 281 30.22 -7.75 -32.05
C ALA A 281 29.28 -6.56 -32.30
N PHE A 282 27.98 -6.81 -32.39
CA PHE A 282 26.98 -5.75 -32.56
C PHE A 282 26.94 -4.79 -31.36
N VAL A 283 26.93 -5.31 -30.13
CA VAL A 283 26.92 -4.49 -28.91
C VAL A 283 28.21 -3.69 -28.78
N MET A 284 29.37 -4.33 -28.93
CA MET A 284 30.67 -3.66 -28.82
C MET A 284 30.86 -2.60 -29.91
N GLN A 285 30.37 -2.85 -31.13
CA GLN A 285 30.38 -1.85 -32.20
C GLN A 285 29.48 -0.65 -31.87
N ALA A 286 28.32 -0.87 -31.25
CA ALA A 286 27.46 0.21 -30.80
C ALA A 286 28.14 1.08 -29.73
N PHE A 287 28.76 0.47 -28.72
CA PHE A 287 29.50 1.20 -27.69
C PHE A 287 30.75 1.90 -28.22
N SER A 288 31.52 1.26 -29.11
CA SER A 288 32.67 1.90 -29.76
C SER A 288 32.26 3.15 -30.56
N ASN A 289 31.16 3.08 -31.33
CA ASN A 289 30.64 4.24 -32.05
C ASN A 289 30.19 5.38 -31.12
N LEU A 290 29.54 5.02 -29.99
CA LEU A 290 29.15 5.98 -28.96
C LEU A 290 30.36 6.61 -28.27
N HIS A 291 31.39 5.81 -27.98
CA HIS A 291 32.63 6.28 -27.39
C HIS A 291 33.33 7.30 -28.30
N THR A 292 33.47 6.99 -29.60
CA THR A 292 34.16 7.87 -30.57
C THR A 292 33.36 9.13 -30.93
N SER A 293 32.05 9.01 -31.18
CA SER A 293 31.27 10.09 -31.81
C SER A 293 30.08 10.60 -30.98
N GLY A 294 29.78 9.94 -29.85
CA GLY A 294 28.57 10.23 -29.06
C GLY A 294 27.26 9.95 -29.81
N TYR A 295 27.31 9.26 -30.95
CA TYR A 295 26.16 9.09 -31.84
C TYR A 295 26.13 7.71 -32.52
N ILE A 296 24.92 7.20 -32.75
CA ILE A 296 24.67 6.02 -33.57
C ILE A 296 23.49 6.28 -34.51
N ILE A 297 23.55 5.68 -35.70
CA ILE A 297 22.46 5.74 -36.69
C ILE A 297 21.25 4.98 -36.12
N ASN A 298 20.04 5.51 -36.30
CA ASN A 298 18.79 4.94 -35.77
C ASN A 298 18.89 4.59 -34.27
N PRO A 299 19.14 5.59 -33.40
CA PRO A 299 19.52 5.35 -32.01
C PRO A 299 18.47 4.59 -31.20
N VAL A 300 17.18 4.84 -31.46
CA VAL A 300 16.08 4.16 -30.76
C VAL A 300 16.08 2.67 -31.09
N GLU A 301 16.10 2.31 -32.37
CA GLU A 301 16.05 0.90 -32.81
C GLU A 301 17.32 0.14 -32.38
N ARG A 302 18.50 0.73 -32.62
CA ARG A 302 19.78 0.10 -32.25
C ARG A 302 19.88 -0.13 -30.75
N MET A 303 19.55 0.87 -29.93
CA MET A 303 19.59 0.70 -28.47
C MET A 303 18.55 -0.30 -27.96
N GLN A 304 17.37 -0.38 -28.58
CA GLN A 304 16.39 -1.41 -28.20
C GLN A 304 16.94 -2.82 -28.41
N LYS A 305 17.64 -3.08 -29.52
CA LYS A 305 18.30 -4.38 -29.78
C LYS A 305 19.43 -4.63 -28.78
N VAL A 306 20.28 -3.64 -28.50
CA VAL A 306 21.33 -3.73 -27.46
C VAL A 306 20.73 -4.06 -26.10
N ILE A 307 19.63 -3.41 -25.69
CA ILE A 307 18.94 -3.70 -24.43
C ILE A 307 18.42 -5.15 -24.39
N CYS A 308 17.87 -5.66 -25.49
CA CYS A 308 17.37 -7.03 -25.56
C CYS A 308 18.51 -8.05 -25.44
N ILE A 309 19.61 -7.85 -26.18
CA ILE A 309 20.82 -8.68 -26.08
C ILE A 309 21.35 -8.65 -24.64
N PHE A 310 21.48 -7.44 -24.07
CA PHE A 310 21.96 -7.23 -22.70
C PHE A 310 21.11 -7.98 -21.66
N ALA A 311 19.78 -7.93 -21.79
CA ALA A 311 18.86 -8.62 -20.88
C ALA A 311 18.98 -10.15 -20.96
N LEU A 312 19.25 -10.70 -22.16
CA LEU A 312 19.39 -12.13 -22.40
C LEU A 312 20.79 -12.68 -22.07
N SER A 313 21.81 -11.81 -22.04
CA SER A 313 23.22 -12.19 -21.82
C SER A 313 23.46 -12.81 -20.44
N HIS A 314 24.55 -13.56 -20.28
CA HIS A 314 24.98 -14.09 -18.99
C HIS A 314 25.59 -12.97 -18.12
N CYS A 315 25.61 -13.17 -16.79
CA CYS A 315 26.08 -12.13 -15.85
C CYS A 315 27.53 -11.67 -16.12
N ARG A 316 28.39 -12.58 -16.62
CA ARG A 316 29.77 -12.27 -17.00
C ARG A 316 29.86 -11.30 -18.18
N GLU A 317 29.04 -11.50 -19.21
CA GLU A 317 28.99 -10.65 -20.40
C GLU A 317 28.40 -9.28 -20.06
N MET A 318 27.33 -9.27 -19.25
CA MET A 318 26.75 -8.02 -18.75
C MET A 318 27.76 -7.17 -17.99
N ARG A 319 28.64 -7.76 -17.16
CA ARG A 319 29.71 -7.03 -16.47
C ARG A 319 30.62 -6.32 -17.48
N ARG A 320 31.06 -7.00 -18.53
CA ARG A 320 31.89 -6.40 -19.59
C ARG A 320 31.15 -5.26 -20.30
N TYR A 321 29.89 -5.43 -20.66
CA TYR A 321 29.09 -4.37 -21.27
C TYR A 321 28.89 -3.17 -20.35
N VAL A 322 28.75 -3.38 -19.04
CA VAL A 322 28.66 -2.29 -18.07
C VAL A 322 29.98 -1.55 -17.92
N GLU A 323 31.12 -2.25 -18.00
CA GLU A 323 32.44 -1.62 -18.06
C GLU A 323 32.58 -0.71 -19.28
N GLU A 324 32.12 -1.14 -20.45
CA GLU A 324 32.06 -0.30 -21.65
C GLU A 324 31.14 0.91 -21.49
N ILE A 325 30.00 0.76 -20.80
CA ILE A 325 29.10 1.89 -20.48
C ILE A 325 29.82 2.94 -19.64
N PHE A 326 30.65 2.53 -18.67
CA PHE A 326 31.46 3.49 -17.90
C PHE A 326 32.43 4.26 -18.77
N GLU A 327 33.13 3.60 -19.70
CA GLU A 327 34.08 4.27 -20.60
C GLU A 327 33.37 5.19 -21.61
N VAL A 328 32.21 4.80 -22.14
CA VAL A 328 31.40 5.67 -23.01
C VAL A 328 30.96 6.92 -22.26
N VAL A 329 30.45 6.77 -21.03
CA VAL A 329 30.00 7.92 -20.23
C VAL A 329 31.18 8.79 -19.80
N ARG A 330 32.33 8.21 -19.47
CA ARG A 330 33.55 8.98 -19.13
C ARG A 330 33.87 10.01 -20.21
N GLU A 331 33.83 9.61 -21.48
CA GLU A 331 34.14 10.52 -22.60
C GLU A 331 32.97 11.43 -23.00
N GLN A 332 31.71 10.97 -22.85
CA GLN A 332 30.55 11.65 -23.44
C GLN A 332 29.63 12.35 -22.43
N HIS A 333 29.93 12.32 -21.12
CA HIS A 333 29.05 12.92 -20.10
C HIS A 333 28.85 14.43 -20.25
N GLU A 334 29.82 15.16 -20.81
CA GLU A 334 29.68 16.60 -21.10
C GLU A 334 28.77 16.88 -22.32
N ASN A 335 28.51 15.86 -23.14
CA ASN A 335 27.69 15.99 -24.35
C ASN A 335 26.19 15.93 -24.02
N THR A 336 25.56 17.09 -23.93
CA THR A 336 24.12 17.23 -23.63
C THR A 336 23.20 16.51 -24.62
N ARG A 337 23.59 16.42 -25.91
CA ARG A 337 22.82 15.68 -26.91
C ARG A 337 22.87 14.17 -26.64
N PHE A 338 24.04 13.65 -26.29
CA PHE A 338 24.22 12.25 -25.93
C PHE A 338 23.33 11.89 -24.72
N LEU A 339 23.42 12.65 -23.63
CA LEU A 339 22.59 12.41 -22.43
C LEU A 339 21.10 12.43 -22.76
N ARG A 340 20.63 13.41 -23.54
CA ARG A 340 19.21 13.50 -23.92
C ARG A 340 18.70 12.27 -24.69
N VAL A 341 19.53 11.65 -25.51
CA VAL A 341 19.14 10.52 -26.37
C VAL A 341 19.33 9.18 -25.68
N PHE A 342 20.41 9.00 -24.92
CA PHE A 342 20.85 7.69 -24.46
C PHE A 342 20.64 7.44 -22.96
N SER A 343 20.49 8.46 -22.11
CA SER A 343 20.38 8.28 -20.65
C SER A 343 19.31 7.26 -20.25
N LYS A 344 18.10 7.31 -20.85
CA LYS A 344 17.03 6.35 -20.54
C LYS A 344 17.39 4.91 -20.88
N SER A 345 18.05 4.69 -22.01
CA SER A 345 18.50 3.36 -22.44
C SER A 345 19.61 2.83 -21.53
N LEU A 346 20.57 3.68 -21.17
CA LEU A 346 21.66 3.35 -20.25
C LEU A 346 21.12 3.02 -18.85
N VAL A 347 20.25 3.87 -18.30
CA VAL A 347 19.59 3.65 -17.01
C VAL A 347 18.83 2.32 -17.01
N LYS A 348 18.11 1.97 -18.10
CA LYS A 348 17.42 0.69 -18.20
C LYS A 348 18.39 -0.51 -18.14
N MET A 349 19.53 -0.45 -18.82
CA MET A 349 20.55 -1.50 -18.75
C MET A 349 21.17 -1.59 -17.34
N LEU A 350 21.53 -0.45 -16.75
CA LEU A 350 22.07 -0.40 -15.39
C LEU A 350 21.09 -0.98 -14.36
N VAL A 351 19.81 -0.60 -14.41
CA VAL A 351 18.78 -1.14 -13.52
C VAL A 351 18.61 -2.65 -13.71
N THR A 352 18.64 -3.13 -14.95
CA THR A 352 18.55 -4.57 -15.24
C THR A 352 19.75 -5.32 -14.64
N PHE A 353 20.95 -4.78 -14.78
CA PHE A 353 22.17 -5.35 -14.21
C PHE A 353 22.16 -5.31 -12.68
N ILE A 354 21.86 -4.17 -12.07
CA ILE A 354 21.76 -4.00 -10.62
C ILE A 354 20.78 -5.03 -10.06
N LYS A 355 19.54 -5.10 -10.60
CA LYS A 355 18.54 -6.09 -10.14
C LYS A 355 19.05 -7.52 -10.26
N ARG A 356 19.74 -7.87 -11.35
CA ARG A 356 20.27 -9.23 -11.53
C ARG A 356 21.40 -9.54 -10.54
N LEU A 357 22.33 -8.63 -10.36
CA LEU A 357 23.49 -8.78 -9.48
C LEU A 357 23.04 -8.82 -8.01
N VAL A 358 22.13 -7.93 -7.64
CA VAL A 358 21.47 -7.89 -6.33
C VAL A 358 20.63 -9.14 -6.08
N ASN A 359 19.83 -9.63 -7.04
CA ASN A 359 19.04 -10.85 -6.86
C ASN A 359 19.92 -12.11 -6.77
N HIS A 360 20.99 -12.19 -7.58
CA HIS A 360 21.94 -13.29 -7.51
C HIS A 360 22.62 -13.36 -6.14
N SER A 361 22.88 -12.20 -5.54
CA SER A 361 23.54 -12.05 -4.23
C SER A 361 22.53 -11.81 -3.10
N ARG A 362 21.22 -11.90 -3.37
CA ARG A 362 20.10 -11.59 -2.46
C ARG A 362 20.28 -10.34 -1.60
N ASN A 363 20.70 -9.23 -2.21
CA ASN A 363 20.99 -7.94 -1.57
C ASN A 363 22.19 -7.91 -0.61
N ARG A 364 22.97 -8.99 -0.47
CA ARG A 364 24.06 -9.09 0.50
C ARG A 364 25.39 -9.38 -0.19
N PHE A 365 26.38 -8.52 0.08
CA PHE A 365 27.77 -8.69 -0.34
C PHE A 365 28.63 -8.67 0.91
N THR A 366 29.62 -9.54 0.98
CA THR A 366 30.62 -9.53 2.06
C THR A 366 31.65 -8.43 1.84
N SER A 367 32.36 -8.03 2.88
CA SER A 367 33.59 -7.21 2.74
C SER A 367 34.59 -7.83 1.76
N ASP A 368 34.54 -9.14 1.59
CA ASP A 368 35.46 -9.92 0.78
C ASP A 368 35.04 -9.93 -0.70
N ASP A 369 33.77 -9.56 -1.00
CA ASP A 369 33.23 -9.28 -2.34
C ASP A 369 33.52 -7.82 -2.78
N LYS A 370 34.65 -7.24 -2.36
CA LYS A 370 35.01 -5.83 -2.57
C LYS A 370 34.79 -5.36 -4.01
N GLU A 371 35.29 -6.10 -5.00
CA GLU A 371 35.10 -5.76 -6.42
C GLU A 371 33.63 -5.66 -6.86
N ARG A 372 32.78 -6.55 -6.33
CA ARG A 372 31.35 -6.57 -6.68
C ARG A 372 30.62 -5.41 -6.03
N ILE A 373 30.95 -5.10 -4.77
CA ILE A 373 30.42 -3.93 -4.07
C ILE A 373 30.82 -2.65 -4.79
N GLU A 374 32.10 -2.52 -5.16
CA GLU A 374 32.61 -1.38 -5.92
C GLU A 374 31.86 -1.21 -7.25
N LEU A 375 31.67 -2.30 -7.99
CA LEU A 375 30.92 -2.27 -9.25
C LEU A 375 29.47 -1.79 -9.06
N ILE A 376 28.79 -2.24 -8.01
CA ILE A 376 27.42 -1.82 -7.69
C ILE A 376 27.37 -0.35 -7.30
N ILE A 377 28.30 0.11 -6.46
CA ILE A 377 28.40 1.52 -6.06
C ILE A 377 28.55 2.39 -7.32
N ARG A 378 29.45 2.02 -8.24
CA ARG A 378 29.63 2.73 -9.52
C ARG A 378 28.35 2.71 -10.35
N CYS A 379 27.68 1.57 -10.46
CA CYS A 379 26.42 1.46 -11.22
C CYS A 379 25.31 2.33 -10.64
N LEU A 380 25.16 2.35 -9.31
CA LEU A 380 24.16 3.15 -8.61
C LEU A 380 24.46 4.65 -8.74
N ALA A 381 25.71 5.06 -8.52
CA ALA A 381 26.15 6.43 -8.68
C ALA A 381 25.93 6.94 -10.11
N LEU A 382 26.33 6.14 -11.11
CA LEU A 382 26.12 6.47 -12.52
C LEU A 382 24.63 6.57 -12.87
N ARG A 383 23.81 5.61 -12.43
CA ARG A 383 22.36 5.64 -12.64
C ARG A 383 21.76 6.93 -12.06
N LEU A 384 22.13 7.29 -10.84
CA LEU A 384 21.63 8.49 -10.16
C LEU A 384 22.01 9.77 -10.93
N LEU A 385 23.28 9.91 -11.37
CA LEU A 385 23.70 11.06 -12.18
C LEU A 385 22.93 11.16 -13.50
N LEU A 386 22.75 10.05 -14.21
CA LEU A 386 22.00 10.02 -15.49
C LEU A 386 20.51 10.42 -15.31
N SER A 387 19.95 10.22 -14.12
CA SER A 387 18.55 10.52 -13.78
C SER A 387 18.32 11.87 -13.08
N SER A 388 19.39 12.55 -12.65
CA SER A 388 19.32 13.76 -11.82
C SER A 388 18.55 14.92 -12.48
N ASN A 389 18.71 15.08 -13.80
CA ASN A 389 18.13 16.15 -14.60
C ASN A 389 16.80 15.79 -15.30
N GLU A 390 16.20 14.62 -15.02
CA GLU A 390 14.93 14.27 -15.64
C GLU A 390 13.75 15.03 -15.02
N ALA A 391 12.97 15.72 -15.85
CA ALA A 391 11.77 16.45 -15.42
C ALA A 391 10.64 15.54 -14.91
N ALA A 392 10.71 14.22 -15.17
CA ALA A 392 9.73 13.25 -14.70
C ALA A 392 10.10 12.72 -13.29
N PRO A 393 9.11 12.39 -12.44
CA PRO A 393 9.36 11.70 -11.18
C PRO A 393 9.83 10.26 -11.44
N ASP A 394 11.06 9.94 -11.05
CA ASP A 394 11.57 8.56 -11.01
C ASP A 394 11.17 7.92 -9.66
N PRO A 395 10.23 6.94 -9.65
CA PRO A 395 9.69 6.37 -8.42
C PRO A 395 10.72 5.55 -7.62
N ASP A 396 11.73 5.02 -8.29
CA ASP A 396 12.75 4.18 -7.66
C ASP A 396 13.98 4.99 -7.24
N TYR A 397 14.04 6.30 -7.52
CA TYR A 397 15.22 7.13 -7.25
C TYR A 397 15.68 7.03 -5.80
N LYS A 398 14.74 7.19 -4.85
CA LYS A 398 14.97 7.10 -3.40
C LYS A 398 15.53 5.73 -2.99
N LEU A 399 15.00 4.65 -3.58
CA LEU A 399 15.46 3.29 -3.34
C LEU A 399 16.94 3.12 -3.74
N TYR A 400 17.31 3.52 -4.95
CA TYR A 400 18.70 3.36 -5.41
C TYR A 400 19.67 4.31 -4.70
N GLN A 401 19.21 5.48 -4.26
CA GLN A 401 19.99 6.38 -3.41
C GLN A 401 20.27 5.75 -2.04
N ALA A 402 19.26 5.13 -1.41
CA ALA A 402 19.44 4.41 -0.15
C ALA A 402 20.41 3.22 -0.30
N MET A 403 20.25 2.44 -1.37
CA MET A 403 21.16 1.33 -1.71
C MET A 403 22.60 1.81 -1.87
N LEU A 404 22.84 2.97 -2.52
CA LEU A 404 24.17 3.53 -2.69
C LEU A 404 24.84 3.78 -1.34
N TYR A 405 24.14 4.43 -0.41
CA TYR A 405 24.66 4.69 0.93
C TYR A 405 24.91 3.40 1.72
N ARG A 406 24.01 2.40 1.65
CA ARG A 406 24.20 1.10 2.31
C ARG A 406 25.42 0.34 1.77
N TYR A 407 25.61 0.31 0.46
CA TYR A 407 26.76 -0.37 -0.13
C TYR A 407 28.07 0.37 0.13
N ALA A 408 28.08 1.71 0.08
CA ALA A 408 29.23 2.50 0.51
C ALA A 408 29.60 2.21 1.98
N ALA A 409 28.60 2.09 2.86
CA ALA A 409 28.79 1.75 4.26
C ALA A 409 29.40 0.35 4.47
N SER A 410 29.40 -0.51 3.44
CA SER A 410 29.98 -1.86 3.50
C SER A 410 31.48 -1.87 3.21
N LEU A 411 32.02 -0.85 2.51
CA LEU A 411 33.44 -0.71 2.21
C LEU A 411 34.21 0.10 3.25
N ILE A 412 33.52 0.95 4.02
CA ILE A 412 34.13 1.77 5.07
C ILE A 412 34.24 0.98 6.38
N SER A 413 35.40 1.09 7.04
CA SER A 413 35.66 0.45 8.34
C SER A 413 35.45 1.38 9.54
N ASP A 414 35.46 2.70 9.33
CA ASP A 414 35.26 3.70 10.37
C ASP A 414 33.79 3.73 10.87
N PRO A 415 33.53 3.44 12.17
CA PRO A 415 32.18 3.39 12.72
C PRO A 415 31.37 4.68 12.55
N GLU A 416 31.98 5.85 12.69
CA GLU A 416 31.26 7.14 12.62
C GLU A 416 30.76 7.41 11.20
N ARG A 417 31.63 7.20 10.20
CA ARG A 417 31.28 7.30 8.77
C ARG A 417 30.22 6.28 8.35
N VAL A 418 30.29 5.06 8.88
CA VAL A 418 29.25 4.04 8.63
C VAL A 418 27.92 4.44 9.27
N GLN A 419 27.92 5.02 10.47
CA GLN A 419 26.72 5.56 11.10
C GLN A 419 26.11 6.70 10.26
N SER A 420 26.94 7.62 9.76
CA SER A 420 26.54 8.69 8.84
C SER A 420 25.88 8.13 7.57
N LEU A 421 26.49 7.14 6.92
CA LEU A 421 25.95 6.54 5.71
C LEU A 421 24.65 5.76 5.94
N THR A 422 24.56 4.99 7.02
CA THR A 422 23.31 4.25 7.35
C THR A 422 22.18 5.20 7.72
N TYR A 423 22.48 6.32 8.38
CA TYR A 423 21.53 7.42 8.60
C TYR A 423 21.05 8.02 7.27
N LYS A 424 21.97 8.34 6.35
CA LYS A 424 21.61 8.84 5.01
C LYS A 424 20.82 7.83 4.18
N ALA A 425 21.11 6.52 4.30
CA ALA A 425 20.34 5.48 3.62
C ALA A 425 18.87 5.47 4.09
N PHE A 426 18.66 5.65 5.40
CA PHE A 426 17.33 5.74 5.98
C PHE A 426 16.59 7.01 5.53
N GLU A 427 17.25 8.17 5.60
CA GLU A 427 16.68 9.45 5.16
C GLU A 427 16.37 9.48 3.65
N ALA A 428 17.20 8.84 2.82
CA ALA A 428 16.96 8.74 1.38
C ALA A 428 15.65 7.99 1.05
N LEU A 429 15.25 6.99 1.85
CA LEU A 429 14.01 6.24 1.65
C LEU A 429 12.76 7.04 2.04
N PHE A 430 12.78 7.67 3.22
CA PHE A 430 11.56 8.16 3.87
C PHE A 430 11.49 9.67 4.06
N ASP A 431 12.62 10.37 3.93
CA ASP A 431 12.67 11.82 4.03
C ASP A 431 12.91 12.46 2.66
N SER A 432 13.13 13.76 2.71
CA SER A 432 13.13 14.69 1.60
C SER A 432 14.58 15.08 1.31
N PHE A 433 15.50 14.16 1.05
CA PHE A 433 16.73 14.59 0.38
C PHE A 433 16.37 15.16 -0.99
N SER A 434 16.91 16.33 -1.30
CA SER A 434 16.83 16.86 -2.66
C SER A 434 17.59 15.94 -3.62
N ARG A 435 17.34 16.08 -4.92
CA ARG A 435 18.09 15.34 -5.94
C ARG A 435 19.57 15.75 -6.06
N SER A 436 20.07 16.65 -5.21
CA SER A 436 21.50 16.98 -5.16
C SER A 436 22.29 15.80 -4.59
N LEU A 437 23.10 15.15 -5.41
CA LEU A 437 23.77 13.90 -5.06
C LEU A 437 25.03 14.08 -4.20
N GLY A 438 25.57 15.30 -4.09
CA GLY A 438 26.78 15.58 -3.31
C GLY A 438 28.07 15.06 -3.93
N PHE A 439 28.01 14.45 -5.11
CA PHE A 439 29.14 13.97 -5.92
C PHE A 439 28.92 14.26 -7.41
N GLU A 440 29.99 14.24 -8.20
CA GLU A 440 30.01 14.57 -9.63
C GLU A 440 30.49 13.38 -10.49
N TRP A 441 30.50 13.56 -11.82
CA TRP A 441 30.86 12.52 -12.79
C TRP A 441 32.26 11.94 -12.57
N ASN A 442 33.24 12.76 -12.20
CA ASN A 442 34.62 12.33 -11.99
C ASN A 442 34.78 11.42 -10.78
N ASN A 443 33.94 11.58 -9.74
CA ASN A 443 34.04 10.77 -8.54
C ASN A 443 33.60 9.31 -8.76
N ILE A 444 32.88 8.98 -9.84
CA ILE A 444 32.44 7.59 -10.11
C ILE A 444 33.63 6.66 -10.45
N PHE A 445 34.76 7.21 -10.87
CA PHE A 445 35.90 6.41 -11.31
C PHE A 445 36.81 5.97 -10.16
N ASP A 446 36.80 6.68 -9.03
CA ASP A 446 37.44 6.26 -7.78
C ASP A 446 36.38 5.98 -6.72
N VAL A 447 36.12 4.69 -6.47
CA VAL A 447 35.10 4.27 -5.50
C VAL A 447 35.48 4.62 -4.07
N THR A 448 36.78 4.67 -3.75
CA THR A 448 37.23 4.98 -2.38
C THR A 448 36.94 6.45 -2.10
N GLU A 449 37.35 7.34 -3.02
CA GLU A 449 37.06 8.77 -2.93
C GLU A 449 35.55 9.04 -2.89
N LEU A 450 34.77 8.34 -3.73
CA LEU A 450 33.32 8.44 -3.73
C LEU A 450 32.71 8.06 -2.36
N CYS A 451 33.18 6.96 -1.75
CA CYS A 451 32.68 6.53 -0.44
C CYS A 451 32.98 7.56 0.64
N ASP A 452 34.17 8.16 0.62
CA ASP A 452 34.57 9.21 1.56
C ASP A 452 33.71 10.47 1.37
N ILE A 453 33.51 10.92 0.13
CA ILE A 453 32.62 12.04 -0.20
C ILE A 453 31.19 11.76 0.28
N LEU A 454 30.66 10.56 0.03
CA LEU A 454 29.33 10.17 0.47
C LEU A 454 29.20 10.14 2.00
N ALA A 455 30.27 9.80 2.73
CA ALA A 455 30.27 9.78 4.19
C ALA A 455 30.32 11.19 4.79
N ASP A 456 31.11 12.09 4.19
CA ASP A 456 31.39 13.42 4.72
C ASP A 456 30.38 14.49 4.24
N SER A 457 29.80 14.33 3.05
CA SER A 457 28.83 15.28 2.47
C SER A 457 27.44 15.18 3.10
N THR A 458 26.73 16.29 3.28
CA THR A 458 25.33 16.27 3.73
C THR A 458 24.42 16.71 2.58
N PRO A 459 23.53 15.83 2.06
CA PRO A 459 22.62 16.22 0.98
C PRO A 459 21.69 17.33 1.43
N ALA A 460 21.38 18.28 0.54
CA ALA A 460 20.43 19.34 0.87
C ALA A 460 19.03 18.76 1.11
N LEU A 461 18.39 19.19 2.20
CA LEU A 461 17.01 18.85 2.51
C LEU A 461 16.07 19.58 1.54
N SER A 462 15.04 18.89 1.08
CA SER A 462 13.93 19.39 0.29
C SER A 462 12.93 20.06 1.22
N SER A 463 12.35 21.18 0.78
CA SER A 463 11.40 21.99 1.54
C SER A 463 10.01 21.37 1.67
N ALA A 464 9.85 20.09 1.33
CA ALA A 464 8.57 19.38 1.38
C ALA A 464 8.34 18.80 2.79
N GLU A 465 7.09 18.76 3.24
CA GLU A 465 6.74 18.09 4.49
C GLU A 465 6.98 16.57 4.38
N PRO A 466 7.42 15.91 5.46
CA PRO A 466 7.70 14.47 5.44
C PRO A 466 6.42 13.66 5.20
N GLU A 467 6.41 12.91 4.11
CA GLU A 467 5.33 12.00 3.76
C GLU A 467 5.17 10.88 4.79
N THR A 468 3.93 10.41 4.98
CA THR A 468 3.64 9.24 5.81
C THR A 468 3.50 8.02 4.90
N PHE A 469 4.40 7.04 5.06
CA PHE A 469 4.39 5.79 4.31
C PHE A 469 3.76 4.67 5.12
N ILE A 470 2.90 3.86 4.47
CA ILE A 470 2.24 2.72 5.11
C ILE A 470 2.45 1.44 4.28
N PHE A 471 2.87 0.36 4.94
CA PHE A 471 2.90 -0.99 4.40
C PHE A 471 2.08 -1.91 5.31
N ALA A 472 1.11 -2.65 4.79
CA ALA A 472 0.31 -3.59 5.57
C ALA A 472 0.31 -4.97 4.91
N ARG A 473 0.72 -5.99 5.66
CA ARG A 473 0.71 -7.39 5.22
C ARG A 473 0.81 -8.32 6.42
N ASN A 474 0.23 -9.52 6.32
CA ASN A 474 0.24 -10.54 7.39
C ASN A 474 -0.30 -10.01 8.74
N ASN A 475 -1.38 -9.22 8.71
CA ASN A 475 -2.03 -8.57 9.87
C ASN A 475 -1.15 -7.59 10.66
N VAL A 476 -0.01 -7.17 10.10
CA VAL A 476 0.86 -6.16 10.69
C VAL A 476 1.01 -5.00 9.72
N LYS A 477 0.95 -3.79 10.28
CA LYS A 477 1.09 -2.52 9.58
C LYS A 477 2.38 -1.84 10.04
N ILE A 478 3.21 -1.48 9.07
CA ILE A 478 4.41 -0.68 9.24
C ILE A 478 4.04 0.75 8.81
N LYS A 479 4.18 1.70 9.72
CA LYS A 479 3.97 3.13 9.46
C LYS A 479 5.27 3.88 9.69
N MET A 480 5.66 4.67 8.69
CA MET A 480 6.86 5.49 8.65
C MET A 480 6.48 6.95 8.49
N ARG A 481 6.99 7.82 9.35
CA ARG A 481 6.85 9.27 9.22
C ARG A 481 8.15 9.94 9.66
N GLY A 482 8.91 10.47 8.70
CA GLY A 482 10.26 10.98 8.94
C GLY A 482 11.11 9.95 9.68
N HIS A 483 11.60 10.31 10.87
CA HIS A 483 12.49 9.49 11.69
C HIS A 483 11.80 8.52 12.68
N GLN A 484 10.48 8.35 12.56
CA GLN A 484 9.68 7.47 13.40
C GLN A 484 9.20 6.25 12.62
N LEU A 485 9.65 5.08 13.04
CA LEU A 485 9.23 3.77 12.57
C LEU A 485 8.29 3.14 13.57
N SER A 486 7.07 2.79 13.14
CA SER A 486 6.08 2.14 13.99
C SER A 486 5.57 0.85 13.38
N LEU A 487 5.52 -0.21 14.19
CA LEU A 487 4.92 -1.50 13.86
C LEU A 487 3.68 -1.68 14.74
N GLU A 488 2.52 -1.90 14.12
CA GLU A 488 1.23 -2.07 14.81
C GLU A 488 0.41 -3.21 14.18
N PRO A 489 -0.40 -3.95 14.96
CA PRO A 489 -1.39 -4.86 14.41
C PRO A 489 -2.38 -4.10 13.52
N GLU A 490 -2.65 -4.64 12.32
CA GLU A 490 -3.60 -4.06 11.36
C GLU A 490 -5.02 -3.98 11.94
N LYS A 491 -5.36 -4.93 12.82
CA LYS A 491 -6.58 -4.96 13.63
C LYS A 491 -6.20 -5.10 15.10
N HIS A 492 -6.70 -4.21 15.93
CA HIS A 492 -6.48 -4.20 17.37
C HIS A 492 -7.80 -3.88 18.07
N GLU A 493 -8.02 -4.47 19.25
CA GLU A 493 -9.26 -4.31 20.01
C GLU A 493 -9.15 -3.29 21.16
N HIS A 494 -7.92 -3.04 21.62
CA HIS A 494 -7.56 -2.18 22.75
C HIS A 494 -6.53 -1.11 22.34
N GLU A 495 -6.28 -0.14 23.24
CA GLU A 495 -5.31 0.92 23.03
C GLU A 495 -3.88 0.38 22.85
N LEU A 496 -3.22 0.85 21.79
CA LEU A 496 -1.90 0.40 21.41
C LEU A 496 -0.81 1.06 22.29
N GLN A 497 -0.03 0.25 23.01
CA GLN A 497 1.06 0.70 23.87
C GLN A 497 2.41 0.29 23.29
N ASN A 498 3.40 1.18 23.35
CA ASN A 498 4.76 0.85 22.93
C ASN A 498 5.38 -0.14 23.94
N VAL A 499 5.86 -1.28 23.45
CA VAL A 499 6.42 -2.36 24.28
C VAL A 499 7.95 -2.44 24.21
N VAL A 500 8.57 -1.69 23.30
CA VAL A 500 10.03 -1.66 23.13
C VAL A 500 10.60 -0.43 23.85
N PRO A 501 11.65 -0.58 24.69
CA PRO A 501 12.32 0.55 25.33
C PRO A 501 12.90 1.56 24.32
N ASP A 502 12.75 2.85 24.62
CA ASP A 502 13.16 3.94 23.72
C ASP A 502 14.69 4.01 23.49
N ASP A 503 15.49 3.48 24.42
CA ASP A 503 16.96 3.60 24.39
C ASP A 503 17.66 2.60 23.46
N ILE A 504 16.95 1.57 22.97
CA ILE A 504 17.55 0.51 22.14
C ILE A 504 17.95 1.04 20.74
N PHE A 505 17.14 1.96 20.20
CA PHE A 505 17.30 2.49 18.84
C PHE A 505 17.62 3.99 18.87
N THR A 506 18.85 4.33 19.24
CA THR A 506 19.28 5.71 19.52
C THR A 506 19.14 6.70 18.36
N SER A 507 19.19 6.24 17.12
CA SER A 507 19.16 7.11 15.93
C SER A 507 17.89 6.98 15.11
N THR A 508 16.99 6.03 15.39
CA THR A 508 15.69 5.92 14.72
C THR A 508 14.66 5.60 15.78
N LYS A 509 13.62 6.42 15.93
CA LYS A 509 12.58 6.14 16.94
C LYS A 509 11.73 4.97 16.49
N VAL A 510 12.12 3.77 16.89
CA VAL A 510 11.39 2.53 16.61
C VAL A 510 10.39 2.28 17.73
N GLN A 511 9.13 2.14 17.37
CA GLN A 511 8.05 1.80 18.29
C GLN A 511 7.38 0.52 17.80
N VAL A 512 7.22 -0.45 18.68
CA VAL A 512 6.36 -1.62 18.44
C VAL A 512 5.17 -1.46 19.36
N LYS A 513 3.99 -1.23 18.77
CA LYS A 513 2.79 -0.95 19.53
C LYS A 513 1.86 -2.15 19.51
N LEU A 514 1.52 -2.68 20.68
CA LEU A 514 0.67 -3.85 20.84
C LEU A 514 -0.59 -3.49 21.65
N ASP A 515 -1.66 -4.27 21.45
CA ASP A 515 -2.94 -4.14 22.14
C ASP A 515 -2.98 -4.86 23.50
N CYS A 516 -1.85 -5.42 23.93
CA CYS A 516 -1.70 -6.12 25.21
C CYS A 516 -0.39 -5.73 25.91
N LYS A 517 -0.38 -5.81 27.24
CA LYS A 517 0.87 -5.76 28.01
C LYS A 517 1.62 -7.08 27.86
N LEU A 518 2.93 -7.00 27.61
CA LEU A 518 3.78 -8.18 27.59
C LEU A 518 4.06 -8.65 29.02
N PRO A 519 4.20 -9.96 29.26
CA PRO A 519 4.59 -10.46 30.57
C PRO A 519 5.98 -9.95 30.94
N GLU A 520 6.21 -9.69 32.23
CA GLU A 520 7.53 -9.25 32.70
C GLU A 520 8.53 -10.43 32.64
N PRO A 521 9.76 -10.21 32.14
CA PRO A 521 10.80 -11.22 32.15
C PRO A 521 11.18 -11.58 33.59
N ALA A 522 11.60 -12.84 33.81
CA ALA A 522 12.09 -13.25 35.12
C ALA A 522 13.31 -12.40 35.55
N PRO A 523 13.40 -11.98 36.81
CA PRO A 523 14.45 -11.07 37.29
C PRO A 523 15.88 -11.65 37.23
N GLU A 524 16.00 -12.96 37.03
CA GLU A 524 17.26 -13.71 36.96
C GLU A 524 17.88 -13.76 35.56
N LEU A 525 17.16 -13.31 34.53
CA LEU A 525 17.61 -13.38 33.13
C LEU A 525 18.75 -12.39 32.85
N ASN A 526 19.72 -12.83 32.07
CA ASN A 526 20.77 -11.93 31.58
C ASN A 526 20.19 -10.90 30.58
N PRO A 527 20.87 -9.78 30.30
CA PRO A 527 20.33 -8.74 29.40
C PRO A 527 19.99 -9.23 27.99
N LEU A 528 20.69 -10.24 27.45
CA LEU A 528 20.40 -10.80 26.13
C LEU A 528 19.19 -11.75 26.17
N GLU A 529 19.08 -12.60 27.19
CA GLU A 529 17.95 -13.49 27.43
C GLU A 529 16.66 -12.69 27.67
N ALA A 530 16.74 -11.57 28.39
CA ALA A 530 15.62 -10.64 28.57
C ALA A 530 15.17 -10.04 27.22
N MET A 531 16.11 -9.67 26.34
CA MET A 531 15.78 -9.21 24.98
C MET A 531 15.21 -10.33 24.12
N GLN A 532 15.74 -11.56 24.22
CA GLN A 532 15.20 -12.72 23.52
C GLN A 532 13.75 -12.98 23.93
N TYR A 533 13.46 -12.99 25.23
CA TYR A 533 12.11 -13.15 25.75
C TYR A 533 11.17 -12.08 25.22
N LEU A 534 11.56 -10.81 25.33
CA LEU A 534 10.78 -9.67 24.84
C LEU A 534 10.43 -9.80 23.35
N TRP A 535 11.42 -10.03 22.49
CA TRP A 535 11.21 -10.09 21.04
C TRP A 535 10.46 -11.35 20.60
N ASN A 536 10.58 -12.46 21.32
CA ASN A 536 9.80 -13.67 21.07
C ASN A 536 8.31 -13.46 21.40
N GLU A 537 8.02 -12.81 22.52
CA GLU A 537 6.64 -12.46 22.88
C GLU A 537 6.04 -11.46 21.89
N ILE A 538 6.80 -10.43 21.46
CA ILE A 538 6.40 -9.53 20.38
C ILE A 538 6.05 -10.31 19.11
N TYR A 539 6.94 -11.22 18.69
CA TYR A 539 6.72 -12.03 17.49
C TYR A 539 5.48 -12.91 17.62
N ARG A 540 5.27 -13.54 18.79
CA ARG A 540 4.11 -14.37 19.08
C ARG A 540 2.81 -13.58 19.01
N VAL A 541 2.74 -12.42 19.66
CA VAL A 541 1.54 -11.57 19.66
C VAL A 541 1.20 -11.04 18.25
N LEU A 542 2.22 -10.68 17.46
CA LEU A 542 2.02 -10.15 16.12
C LEU A 542 1.57 -11.21 15.09
N PHE A 543 2.11 -12.44 15.16
CA PHE A 543 1.92 -13.44 14.09
C PHE A 543 1.23 -14.74 14.52
N ASN A 544 1.33 -15.13 15.79
CA ASN A 544 0.82 -16.40 16.31
C ASN A 544 -0.36 -16.17 17.26
N LYS A 545 -1.45 -15.60 16.74
CA LYS A 545 -2.77 -15.70 17.40
C LYS A 545 -3.40 -17.05 17.04
N GLU A 546 -2.87 -18.15 17.60
CA GLU A 546 -3.65 -19.38 17.79
C GLU A 546 -4.14 -19.47 19.24
N PRO A 547 -5.36 -20.00 19.48
CA PRO A 547 -6.00 -19.98 20.78
C PRO A 547 -5.41 -21.10 21.65
N GLU A 548 -4.25 -20.87 22.25
CA GLU A 548 -3.77 -21.72 23.33
C GLU A 548 -3.84 -20.99 24.66
N GLU A 549 -4.89 -21.35 25.40
CA GLU A 549 -4.97 -21.56 26.84
C GLU A 549 -3.71 -21.20 27.66
N ALA A 550 -3.40 -19.91 27.74
CA ALA A 550 -2.41 -19.38 28.67
C ALA A 550 -2.71 -17.92 28.99
N SER A 551 -3.89 -17.68 29.55
CA SER A 551 -4.18 -16.50 30.38
C SER A 551 -5.25 -16.92 31.39
N GLY A 552 -4.80 -17.61 32.43
CA GLY A 552 -5.59 -17.73 33.65
C GLY A 552 -5.77 -16.33 34.23
N LEU A 553 -7.02 -15.99 34.52
CA LEU A 553 -7.52 -14.75 35.14
C LEU A 553 -7.77 -13.58 34.17
N LEU A 554 -8.82 -13.73 33.36
CA LEU A 554 -9.89 -12.74 33.17
C LEU A 554 -11.07 -13.55 32.63
N HIS A 555 -12.24 -13.44 33.25
CA HIS A 555 -13.41 -14.22 32.85
C HIS A 555 -13.58 -14.16 31.32
N ALA A 556 -13.42 -15.31 30.64
CA ALA A 556 -13.60 -15.39 29.20
C ALA A 556 -15.06 -15.02 28.91
N LYS A 557 -15.28 -13.78 28.47
CA LYS A 557 -16.60 -13.29 28.08
C LYS A 557 -17.16 -14.28 27.07
N ARG A 558 -18.45 -14.61 27.17
CA ARG A 558 -19.11 -15.54 26.23
C ARG A 558 -19.91 -14.77 25.19
N MET A 559 -20.15 -15.37 24.02
CA MET A 559 -21.03 -14.76 23.01
C MET A 559 -22.48 -14.82 23.52
N PRO A 560 -23.26 -13.74 23.44
CA PRO A 560 -24.66 -13.74 23.88
C PRO A 560 -25.53 -14.60 22.96
N LYS A 561 -26.69 -15.03 23.45
CA LYS A 561 -27.73 -15.75 22.70
C LYS A 561 -28.91 -14.82 22.38
N PRO A 562 -29.72 -15.13 21.35
CA PRO A 562 -30.96 -14.41 21.10
C PRO A 562 -31.85 -14.40 22.36
N GLY A 563 -32.23 -13.21 22.82
CA GLY A 563 -32.98 -12.97 24.04
C GLY A 563 -32.17 -12.42 25.21
N ASP A 564 -30.84 -12.51 25.19
CA ASP A 564 -29.99 -11.97 26.27
C ASP A 564 -29.96 -10.43 26.25
N GLU A 565 -29.86 -9.83 27.44
CA GLU A 565 -29.71 -8.39 27.63
C GLU A 565 -28.23 -8.06 27.86
N VAL A 566 -27.71 -7.08 27.13
CA VAL A 566 -26.30 -6.66 27.16
C VAL A 566 -26.19 -5.15 27.17
N PHE A 567 -25.10 -4.62 27.72
CA PHE A 567 -24.76 -3.20 27.57
C PHE A 567 -23.98 -2.98 26.27
N VAL A 568 -24.39 -1.99 25.47
CA VAL A 568 -23.77 -1.66 24.19
C VAL A 568 -23.43 -0.18 24.07
N ARG A 569 -22.34 0.09 23.38
CA ARG A 569 -21.93 1.43 22.93
C ARG A 569 -22.09 1.53 21.42
N ILE A 570 -22.61 2.66 20.94
CA ILE A 570 -22.76 2.93 19.50
C ILE A 570 -21.51 3.64 18.99
N VAL A 571 -20.82 3.01 18.03
CA VAL A 571 -19.49 3.43 17.54
C VAL A 571 -19.58 4.31 16.29
N GLY A 572 -20.68 4.22 15.52
CA GLY A 572 -20.83 5.03 14.31
C GLY A 572 -21.80 4.41 13.31
N LYS A 573 -21.91 5.02 12.12
CA LYS A 573 -22.75 4.48 11.03
C LYS A 573 -22.08 3.28 10.36
N SER A 574 -22.88 2.29 9.99
CA SER A 574 -22.42 1.12 9.23
C SER A 574 -21.95 1.53 7.83
N ALA A 575 -20.80 0.99 7.40
CA ALA A 575 -20.29 1.17 6.04
C ALA A 575 -21.13 0.44 4.97
N VAL A 576 -21.95 -0.54 5.40
CA VAL A 576 -22.76 -1.40 4.52
C VAL A 576 -24.15 -0.82 4.29
N SER A 577 -24.74 -0.19 5.31
CA SER A 577 -26.11 0.36 5.26
C SER A 577 -26.16 1.74 5.92
N PRO A 578 -26.66 2.78 5.23
CA PRO A 578 -26.72 4.14 5.78
C PRO A 578 -27.77 4.31 6.90
N TYR A 579 -28.59 3.28 7.16
CA TYR A 579 -29.66 3.28 8.15
C TYR A 579 -29.32 2.49 9.42
N GLU A 580 -28.14 1.88 9.48
CA GLU A 580 -27.69 1.04 10.59
C GLU A 580 -26.49 1.68 11.29
N TYR A 581 -26.43 1.47 12.59
CA TYR A 581 -25.34 1.89 13.46
C TYR A 581 -24.63 0.68 14.02
N VAL A 582 -23.30 0.76 14.11
CA VAL A 582 -22.46 -0.30 14.66
C VAL A 582 -22.47 -0.20 16.18
N CYS A 583 -22.78 -1.31 16.84
CA CYS A 583 -22.78 -1.47 18.28
C CYS A 583 -21.66 -2.41 18.72
N ARG A 584 -20.99 -2.08 19.82
CA ARG A 584 -20.05 -2.96 20.52
C ARG A 584 -20.60 -3.27 21.90
N ILE A 585 -20.55 -4.54 22.31
CA ILE A 585 -20.93 -4.96 23.65
C ILE A 585 -19.83 -4.54 24.63
N GLU A 586 -20.21 -3.77 25.64
CA GLU A 586 -19.37 -3.31 26.75
C GLU A 586 -19.98 -3.86 28.05
N ASP A 587 -19.90 -5.17 28.22
CA ASP A 587 -20.50 -5.95 29.31
C ASP A 587 -19.44 -6.84 29.95
N ASP A 588 -19.53 -7.12 31.26
CA ASP A 588 -18.56 -7.97 31.97
C ASP A 588 -18.69 -9.44 31.60
N GLU A 589 -19.89 -9.89 31.21
CA GLU A 589 -20.19 -11.30 30.93
C GLU A 589 -20.14 -11.64 29.44
N TYR A 590 -20.51 -10.68 28.58
CA TYR A 590 -20.72 -10.90 27.15
C TYR A 590 -19.75 -10.12 26.27
N TRP A 591 -19.39 -10.69 25.13
CA TRP A 591 -18.65 -9.97 24.08
C TRP A 591 -19.33 -10.14 22.71
N GLY A 592 -19.06 -9.18 21.83
CA GLY A 592 -19.52 -9.22 20.45
C GLY A 592 -19.77 -7.82 19.88
N SER A 593 -19.96 -7.77 18.58
CA SER A 593 -20.33 -6.56 17.85
C SER A 593 -21.47 -6.85 16.89
N GLY A 594 -22.17 -5.80 16.50
CA GLY A 594 -23.40 -5.94 15.75
C GLY A 594 -23.94 -4.62 15.24
N VAL A 595 -25.19 -4.65 14.79
CA VAL A 595 -25.86 -3.48 14.22
C VAL A 595 -27.21 -3.22 14.88
N ILE A 596 -27.58 -1.95 14.92
CA ILE A 596 -28.91 -1.50 15.32
C ILE A 596 -29.43 -0.47 14.32
N ASN A 597 -30.71 -0.57 13.96
CA ASN A 597 -31.41 0.42 13.14
C ASN A 597 -32.29 1.30 14.05
N PRO A 598 -31.95 2.59 14.27
CA PRO A 598 -32.68 3.43 15.21
C PRO A 598 -34.19 3.54 14.91
N THR A 599 -34.58 3.64 13.64
CA THR A 599 -35.99 3.82 13.24
C THR A 599 -36.84 2.56 13.31
N LYS A 600 -36.24 1.39 13.50
CA LYS A 600 -36.94 0.09 13.60
C LYS A 600 -36.78 -0.55 14.97
N GLN A 601 -35.55 -0.54 15.50
CA GLN A 601 -35.12 -1.29 16.67
C GLN A 601 -34.96 -0.44 17.94
N ILE A 602 -35.10 0.90 17.85
CA ILE A 602 -35.11 1.79 19.02
C ILE A 602 -36.48 2.46 19.13
N VAL A 603 -36.89 3.23 18.13
CA VAL A 603 -38.18 3.95 18.10
C VAL A 603 -39.06 3.50 16.92
N SER A 604 -40.32 3.96 16.88
CA SER A 604 -41.31 3.62 15.83
C SER A 604 -41.62 4.76 14.86
N TYR A 605 -40.84 5.84 14.88
CA TYR A 605 -41.10 7.03 14.07
C TYR A 605 -39.88 7.42 13.23
N ASN A 606 -40.14 8.17 12.16
CA ASN A 606 -39.07 8.63 11.28
C ASN A 606 -38.29 9.79 11.95
N VAL A 607 -36.99 9.57 12.14
CA VAL A 607 -36.06 10.52 12.73
C VAL A 607 -34.72 10.48 11.99
N HIS A 608 -34.12 11.64 11.79
CA HIS A 608 -32.78 11.75 11.24
C HIS A 608 -31.75 11.66 12.38
N VAL A 609 -31.23 10.46 12.64
CA VAL A 609 -30.24 10.26 13.71
C VAL A 609 -28.85 10.70 13.25
N THR A 610 -28.14 11.42 14.12
CA THR A 610 -26.71 11.75 13.98
C THR A 610 -25.90 11.05 15.07
N PRO A 611 -24.59 10.81 14.90
CA PRO A 611 -23.75 10.21 15.93
C PRO A 611 -23.82 10.93 17.28
N ASP A 612 -23.94 12.26 17.28
CA ASP A 612 -24.10 13.11 18.47
C ASP A 612 -25.37 12.83 19.29
N CYS A 613 -26.29 11.99 18.80
CA CYS A 613 -27.45 11.55 19.58
C CYS A 613 -27.10 10.48 20.62
N PHE A 614 -25.93 9.84 20.51
CA PHE A 614 -25.50 8.74 21.37
C PHE A 614 -24.33 9.12 22.29
N VAL A 615 -24.03 10.41 22.37
CA VAL A 615 -22.94 10.98 23.15
C VAL A 615 -23.53 11.94 24.18
N ASP A 616 -23.03 11.86 25.41
CA ASP A 616 -23.36 12.81 26.46
C ASP A 616 -22.76 14.19 26.11
N PRO A 617 -23.59 15.23 25.94
CA PRO A 617 -23.11 16.57 25.56
C PRO A 617 -22.25 17.24 26.64
N THR A 618 -22.30 16.78 27.90
CA THR A 618 -21.53 17.36 29.00
C THR A 618 -20.14 16.74 29.13
N THR A 619 -20.03 15.43 28.98
CA THR A 619 -18.76 14.69 29.13
C THR A 619 -18.07 14.41 27.79
N GLY A 620 -18.79 14.49 26.67
CA GLY A 620 -18.31 14.12 25.35
C GLY A 620 -18.11 12.61 25.16
N LYS A 621 -18.55 11.80 26.13
CA LYS A 621 -18.40 10.34 26.14
C LYS A 621 -19.66 9.65 25.61
N SER A 622 -19.49 8.48 25.01
CA SER A 622 -20.60 7.70 24.48
C SER A 622 -21.47 7.10 25.58
N PHE A 623 -22.78 7.04 25.38
CA PHE A 623 -23.70 6.37 26.31
C PHE A 623 -23.50 4.84 26.30
N LEU A 624 -23.65 4.22 27.47
CA LEU A 624 -23.79 2.77 27.62
C LEU A 624 -25.27 2.41 27.71
N LEU A 625 -25.80 1.84 26.63
CA LEU A 625 -27.22 1.59 26.45
C LEU A 625 -27.53 0.11 26.65
N LYS A 626 -28.59 -0.20 27.39
CA LYS A 626 -29.06 -1.58 27.56
C LYS A 626 -29.81 -2.03 26.30
N ALA A 627 -29.40 -3.14 25.69
CA ALA A 627 -30.02 -3.68 24.47
C ALA A 627 -30.26 -5.19 24.58
N THR A 628 -31.29 -5.68 23.91
CA THR A 628 -31.59 -7.11 23.79
C THR A 628 -31.05 -7.65 22.46
N VAL A 629 -30.45 -8.84 22.48
CA VAL A 629 -30.04 -9.54 21.26
C VAL A 629 -31.27 -10.11 20.55
N GLU A 630 -31.60 -9.58 19.37
CA GLU A 630 -32.78 -9.99 18.59
C GLU A 630 -32.49 -11.25 17.74
N ARG A 631 -31.36 -11.25 17.03
CA ARG A 631 -30.91 -12.38 16.22
C ARG A 631 -29.40 -12.33 16.01
N ILE A 632 -28.81 -13.49 15.71
CA ILE A 632 -27.39 -13.62 15.36
C ILE A 632 -27.33 -14.26 13.98
N ASP A 633 -26.68 -13.57 13.04
CA ASP A 633 -26.55 -14.04 11.66
C ASP A 633 -25.52 -15.19 11.57
N PRO A 634 -25.55 -16.03 10.50
CA PRO A 634 -24.61 -17.15 10.33
C PRO A 634 -23.11 -16.75 10.34
N ASN A 635 -22.83 -15.47 10.07
CA ASN A 635 -21.49 -14.89 10.08
C ASN A 635 -21.07 -14.37 11.46
N GLY A 636 -21.87 -14.56 12.50
CA GLY A 636 -21.59 -14.10 13.87
C GLY A 636 -21.97 -12.64 14.16
N ASN A 637 -22.56 -11.91 13.21
CA ASN A 637 -23.02 -10.53 13.43
C ASN A 637 -24.31 -10.50 14.25
N ILE A 638 -24.33 -9.67 15.29
CA ILE A 638 -25.46 -9.55 16.21
C ILE A 638 -26.39 -8.42 15.75
N ASN A 639 -27.71 -8.64 15.78
CA ASN A 639 -28.69 -7.57 15.62
C ASN A 639 -29.30 -7.22 16.98
N PHE A 640 -29.21 -5.96 17.37
CA PHE A 640 -29.68 -5.48 18.67
C PHE A 640 -31.05 -4.80 18.57
N SER A 641 -31.82 -4.83 19.66
CA SER A 641 -33.08 -4.11 19.79
C SER A 641 -33.25 -3.54 21.19
N MET A 642 -33.69 -2.28 21.28
CA MET A 642 -33.97 -1.57 22.53
C MET A 642 -35.48 -1.36 22.76
N ARG A 643 -36.33 -1.83 21.84
CA ARG A 643 -37.79 -1.61 21.87
C ARG A 643 -38.43 -2.01 23.20
N LYS A 644 -38.11 -3.21 23.69
CA LYS A 644 -38.66 -3.74 24.95
C LYS A 644 -38.11 -2.99 26.17
N GLY A 645 -36.83 -2.64 26.14
CA GLY A 645 -36.18 -1.89 27.20
C GLY A 645 -36.76 -0.48 27.35
N ILE A 646 -36.90 0.25 26.24
CA ILE A 646 -37.49 1.60 26.21
C ILE A 646 -38.97 1.57 26.60
N ALA A 647 -39.72 0.54 26.17
CA ALA A 647 -41.11 0.36 26.58
C ALA A 647 -41.28 0.19 28.09
N ASN A 648 -40.38 -0.58 28.72
CA ASN A 648 -40.37 -0.77 30.17
C ASN A 648 -39.94 0.52 30.89
N PHE A 649 -38.88 1.18 30.41
CA PHE A 649 -38.44 2.48 30.92
C PHE A 649 -39.58 3.50 30.94
N ASN A 650 -40.27 3.69 29.81
CA ASN A 650 -41.41 4.60 29.72
C ASN A 650 -42.54 4.26 30.71
N ARG A 651 -42.75 2.97 31.01
CA ARG A 651 -43.77 2.56 32.00
C ARG A 651 -43.39 2.98 33.42
N GLU A 652 -42.09 3.00 33.73
CA GLU A 652 -41.58 3.28 35.08
C GLU A 652 -41.33 4.77 35.33
N THR A 653 -41.03 5.55 34.29
CA THR A 653 -40.57 6.95 34.45
C THR A 653 -41.57 8.02 34.02
N LEU A 654 -42.60 7.68 33.23
CA LEU A 654 -43.56 8.68 32.76
C LEU A 654 -44.55 9.10 33.85
N ASP A 655 -44.61 10.40 34.10
CA ASP A 655 -45.60 11.03 34.96
C ASP A 655 -46.95 11.18 34.22
N LEU A 656 -48.00 10.55 34.76
CA LEU A 656 -49.36 10.58 34.20
C LEU A 656 -50.03 11.95 34.36
N ASP A 657 -49.61 12.74 35.35
CA ASP A 657 -50.20 14.05 35.63
C ASP A 657 -49.51 15.20 34.86
N ALA A 658 -48.44 14.88 34.10
CA ALA A 658 -47.66 15.85 33.35
C ALA A 658 -48.28 16.15 31.97
N LYS A 659 -48.40 17.45 31.66
CA LYS A 659 -48.80 17.92 30.33
C LYS A 659 -47.63 17.80 29.36
N ASN A 660 -47.84 17.09 28.25
CA ASN A 660 -46.79 16.82 27.27
C ASN A 660 -46.98 17.65 26.00
N LEU A 661 -45.93 18.37 25.60
CA LEU A 661 -45.84 18.96 24.26
C LEU A 661 -45.54 17.84 23.26
N VAL A 662 -46.41 17.68 22.25
CA VAL A 662 -46.30 16.61 21.26
C VAL A 662 -46.41 17.12 19.83
N VAL A 663 -45.75 16.41 18.90
CA VAL A 663 -45.82 16.67 17.46
C VAL A 663 -46.45 15.48 16.73
N VAL A 664 -47.38 15.74 15.81
CA VAL A 664 -48.00 14.68 15.00
C VAL A 664 -47.00 14.15 13.98
N SER A 665 -46.58 12.91 14.16
CA SER A 665 -45.63 12.21 13.30
C SER A 665 -46.30 11.44 12.17
N ARG A 666 -47.51 10.92 12.42
CA ARG A 666 -48.31 10.15 11.45
C ARG A 666 -49.80 10.32 11.75
N VAL A 667 -50.61 10.37 10.69
CA VAL A 667 -52.07 10.43 10.76
C VAL A 667 -52.65 9.14 10.19
N ASP A 668 -53.31 8.34 11.01
CA ASP A 668 -54.01 7.13 10.59
C ASP A 668 -55.54 7.36 10.59
N GLN A 669 -56.30 6.40 10.06
CA GLN A 669 -57.76 6.51 9.94
C GLN A 669 -58.46 6.62 11.31
N HIS A 670 -57.93 5.95 12.35
CA HIS A 670 -58.56 5.87 13.67
C HIS A 670 -57.76 6.54 14.80
N GLN A 671 -56.53 7.00 14.54
CA GLN A 671 -55.65 7.57 15.57
C GLN A 671 -54.61 8.53 14.98
N TYR A 672 -54.07 9.40 15.83
CA TYR A 672 -52.89 10.21 15.54
C TYR A 672 -51.69 9.63 16.30
N LEU A 673 -50.56 9.48 15.61
CA LEU A 673 -49.30 9.02 16.17
C LEU A 673 -48.42 10.24 16.41
N CYS A 674 -48.14 10.53 17.67
CA CYS A 674 -47.46 11.72 18.14
C CYS A 674 -46.13 11.35 18.80
N ILE A 675 -45.19 12.28 18.82
CA ILE A 675 -43.91 12.16 19.52
C ILE A 675 -43.89 13.25 20.60
N THR A 676 -43.53 12.93 21.83
CA THR A 676 -43.36 13.94 22.91
C THR A 676 -42.01 14.64 22.78
N ARG A 677 -41.83 15.78 23.47
CA ARG A 677 -40.51 16.45 23.56
C ARG A 677 -39.40 15.54 24.14
N GLY A 678 -39.76 14.55 24.95
CA GLY A 678 -38.87 13.50 25.46
C GLY A 678 -38.69 12.30 24.52
N GLY A 679 -39.16 12.37 23.27
CA GLY A 679 -38.97 11.31 22.26
C GLY A 679 -39.88 10.09 22.41
N VAL A 680 -40.83 10.12 23.34
CA VAL A 680 -41.77 9.01 23.55
C VAL A 680 -42.85 9.00 22.48
N THR A 681 -43.21 7.81 22.00
CA THR A 681 -44.30 7.63 21.04
C THR A 681 -45.64 7.58 21.77
N MET A 682 -46.56 8.48 21.42
CA MET A 682 -47.90 8.59 21.98
C MET A 682 -48.95 8.41 20.89
N PHE A 683 -50.00 7.63 21.14
CA PHE A 683 -51.14 7.52 20.23
C PHE A 683 -52.38 8.21 20.82
N ILE A 684 -53.09 8.95 19.98
CA ILE A 684 -54.29 9.72 20.35
C ILE A 684 -55.47 9.23 19.49
N PRO A 685 -56.51 8.61 20.05
CA PRO A 685 -57.67 8.13 19.31
C PRO A 685 -58.45 9.26 18.62
N ARG A 686 -58.91 9.04 17.39
CA ARG A 686 -59.79 9.98 16.67
C ARG A 686 -61.25 9.74 17.08
N LYS A 687 -61.78 10.65 17.90
CA LYS A 687 -63.21 10.71 18.28
C LYS A 687 -63.92 11.78 17.42
N ASP A 688 -65.25 11.77 17.34
CA ASP A 688 -66.03 12.74 16.54
C ASP A 688 -65.72 14.21 16.87
N ASN A 689 -65.32 14.49 18.13
CA ASN A 689 -64.96 15.83 18.61
C ASN A 689 -63.46 16.15 18.57
N THR A 690 -62.61 15.28 17.99
CA THR A 690 -61.17 15.59 17.87
C THR A 690 -60.89 16.56 16.71
N PRO A 691 -60.07 17.59 16.91
CA PRO A 691 -59.68 18.50 15.83
C PRO A 691 -58.97 17.72 14.71
N ILE A 692 -59.16 18.18 13.47
CA ILE A 692 -58.45 17.62 12.31
C ILE A 692 -57.00 18.10 12.38
N LEU A 693 -56.08 17.18 12.66
CA LEU A 693 -54.66 17.44 12.76
C LEU A 693 -53.92 16.97 11.50
N ARG A 694 -52.86 17.69 11.13
CA ARG A 694 -51.95 17.37 10.05
C ARG A 694 -50.59 16.93 10.57
N LEU A 695 -49.82 16.31 9.69
CA LEU A 695 -48.44 15.93 9.98
C LEU A 695 -47.63 17.20 10.30
N ASN A 696 -46.83 17.15 11.37
CA ASN A 696 -46.09 18.27 11.98
C ASN A 696 -46.91 19.30 12.77
N ASP A 697 -48.19 19.06 13.07
CA ASP A 697 -48.92 19.91 14.01
C ASP A 697 -48.42 19.68 15.45
N PHE A 698 -48.26 20.77 16.21
CA PHE A 698 -47.87 20.74 17.63
C PHE A 698 -49.08 20.98 18.54
N LEU A 699 -49.18 20.21 19.61
CA LEU A 699 -50.28 20.27 20.56
C LEU A 699 -49.85 19.85 21.96
N VAL A 700 -50.70 20.16 22.94
CA VAL A 700 -50.52 19.70 24.32
C VAL A 700 -51.45 18.52 24.55
N ALA A 701 -50.88 17.40 25.02
CA ALA A 701 -51.62 16.19 25.34
C ALA A 701 -51.30 15.70 26.76
N ASP A 702 -52.32 15.18 27.44
CA ASP A 702 -52.17 14.49 28.72
C ASP A 702 -52.06 12.99 28.47
N ILE A 703 -51.33 12.28 29.32
CA ILE A 703 -51.22 10.82 29.27
C ILE A 703 -52.44 10.24 30.00
N ILE A 704 -53.30 9.51 29.27
CA ILE A 704 -54.49 8.86 29.85
C ILE A 704 -54.11 7.52 30.46
N ALA A 705 -53.31 6.74 29.72
CA ALA A 705 -52.97 5.38 30.08
C ALA A 705 -51.70 4.93 29.34
N ILE A 706 -50.96 4.03 29.99
CA ILE A 706 -49.89 3.26 29.34
C ILE A 706 -50.45 1.86 29.10
N VAL A 707 -50.57 1.46 27.84
CA VAL A 707 -51.29 0.26 27.41
C VAL A 707 -50.31 -0.76 26.82
N GLY A 708 -50.46 -2.04 27.20
CA GLY A 708 -49.68 -3.16 26.66
C GLY A 708 -48.17 -3.07 26.96
N GLU A 709 -47.34 -3.36 25.94
CA GLU A 709 -45.87 -3.25 25.97
C GLU A 709 -45.39 -1.77 25.91
N GLY A 710 -45.87 -0.92 26.83
CA GLY A 710 -45.35 0.44 27.00
C GLY A 710 -45.82 1.48 25.96
N ASN A 711 -46.93 1.23 25.27
CA ASN A 711 -47.50 2.23 24.35
C ASN A 711 -48.28 3.29 25.14
N VAL A 712 -48.04 4.57 24.87
CA VAL A 712 -48.64 5.68 25.62
C VAL A 712 -49.89 6.19 24.91
N GLN A 713 -51.04 6.15 25.57
CA GLN A 713 -52.29 6.73 25.08
C GLN A 713 -52.46 8.14 25.62
N GLY A 714 -52.73 9.10 24.74
CA GLY A 714 -52.95 10.50 25.12
C GLY A 714 -54.32 11.07 24.72
N GLU A 715 -54.70 12.18 25.36
CA GLU A 715 -55.84 13.02 24.99
C GLU A 715 -55.38 14.45 24.71
N ILE A 716 -56.02 15.12 23.73
CA ILE A 716 -55.67 16.50 23.36
C ILE A 716 -56.28 17.45 24.39
N VAL A 717 -55.41 18.28 25.00
CA VAL A 717 -55.79 19.27 26.02
C VAL A 717 -55.85 20.68 25.43
N GLY A 718 -54.98 20.97 24.45
CA GLY A 718 -54.89 22.29 23.86
C GLY A 718 -53.96 22.37 22.66
N ARG A 719 -53.96 23.52 21.99
CA ARG A 719 -52.99 23.83 20.94
C ARG A 719 -51.70 24.34 21.55
N ALA A 720 -50.57 23.99 20.96
CA ALA A 720 -49.28 24.52 21.34
C ALA A 720 -48.79 25.55 20.31
N TYR A 721 -48.14 26.60 20.79
CA TYR A 721 -47.39 27.54 19.97
C TYR A 721 -45.88 27.27 20.00
N GLU A 722 -45.44 26.46 20.96
CA GLU A 722 -44.06 26.00 21.08
C GLU A 722 -43.79 24.82 20.15
N THR A 723 -42.57 24.75 19.62
CA THR A 723 -42.11 23.70 18.69
C THR A 723 -40.80 23.11 19.19
N PHE A 724 -40.51 21.87 18.81
CA PHE A 724 -39.25 21.20 19.11
C PHE A 724 -38.80 20.33 17.94
N ASP A 725 -37.51 20.06 17.84
CA ASP A 725 -36.97 19.20 16.78
C ASP A 725 -37.06 17.71 17.14
N ARG A 726 -37.39 16.87 16.16
CA ARG A 726 -37.55 15.42 16.37
C ARG A 726 -36.23 14.72 16.72
N THR A 727 -35.10 15.26 16.26
CA THR A 727 -33.76 14.76 16.57
C THR A 727 -33.40 15.09 18.00
N GLU A 728 -33.73 16.30 18.45
CA GLU A 728 -33.58 16.71 19.86
C GLU A 728 -34.43 15.81 20.78
N ALA A 729 -35.69 15.55 20.42
CA ALA A 729 -36.54 14.64 21.19
C ALA A 729 -35.98 13.20 21.26
N PHE A 730 -35.43 12.70 20.15
CA PHE A 730 -34.75 11.40 20.15
C PHE A 730 -33.48 11.40 21.03
N ARG A 731 -32.67 12.47 20.99
CA ARG A 731 -31.50 12.60 21.85
C ARG A 731 -31.89 12.61 23.33
N ASN A 732 -32.95 13.32 23.70
CA ASN A 732 -33.45 13.36 25.07
C ASN A 732 -33.86 11.96 25.54
N LEU A 733 -34.61 11.21 24.72
CA LEU A 733 -34.99 9.81 25.03
C LEU A 733 -33.77 8.93 25.30
N ILE A 734 -32.75 9.00 24.45
CA ILE A 734 -31.54 8.18 24.59
C ILE A 734 -30.73 8.58 25.82
N SER A 735 -30.60 9.88 26.08
CA SER A 735 -29.93 10.41 27.27
C SER A 735 -30.60 9.95 28.56
N ASP A 736 -31.93 10.01 28.60
CA ASP A 736 -32.72 9.57 29.75
C ASP A 736 -32.65 8.05 29.93
N TYR A 737 -32.70 7.29 28.82
CA TYR A 737 -32.60 5.83 28.82
C TYR A 737 -31.21 5.30 29.22
N ALA A 738 -30.16 6.10 29.03
CA ALA A 738 -28.81 5.76 29.49
C ALA A 738 -28.66 5.85 31.02
N GLU A 739 -29.60 6.50 31.73
CA GLU A 739 -29.58 6.70 33.19
C GLU A 739 -28.25 7.27 33.71
N GLY A 740 -27.60 8.14 32.92
CA GLY A 740 -26.30 8.74 33.24
C GLY A 740 -25.10 7.79 33.11
N ARG A 741 -25.27 6.57 32.59
CA ARG A 741 -24.16 5.65 32.32
C ARG A 741 -23.45 6.02 31.03
N VAL A 742 -22.22 6.48 31.18
CA VAL A 742 -21.30 6.77 30.08
C VAL A 742 -20.17 5.76 30.09
N TYR A 743 -19.62 5.48 28.92
CA TYR A 743 -18.46 4.62 28.79
C TYR A 743 -17.22 5.31 29.37
N GLU A 744 -16.62 4.73 30.41
CA GLU A 744 -15.47 5.32 31.10
C GLU A 744 -14.12 5.02 30.45
N GLY A 745 -14.06 4.07 29.51
CA GLY A 745 -12.85 3.80 28.74
C GLY A 745 -12.47 4.97 27.83
N SER A 746 -11.27 4.92 27.27
CA SER A 746 -10.84 5.93 26.30
C SER A 746 -11.76 5.87 25.07
N ASP A 747 -12.66 6.86 24.92
CA ASP A 747 -13.31 7.22 23.65
C ASP A 747 -12.27 7.87 22.71
N ILE A 748 -11.13 7.21 22.58
CA ILE A 748 -10.28 7.35 21.42
C ILE A 748 -10.92 6.40 20.41
N GLU A 749 -11.92 6.88 19.68
CA GLU A 749 -11.88 6.58 18.24
C GLU A 749 -10.43 6.83 17.82
N PRO A 750 -9.80 5.97 17.00
CA PRO A 750 -8.67 6.45 16.25
C PRO A 750 -9.20 7.69 15.53
N LYS A 751 -8.93 8.86 16.11
CA LYS A 751 -9.00 10.10 15.38
C LYS A 751 -8.17 9.74 14.18
N ASP A 752 -8.80 9.73 13.01
CA ASP A 752 -8.09 10.10 11.82
C ASP A 752 -7.54 11.50 12.12
N GLU A 753 -6.41 11.56 12.83
CA GLU A 753 -5.52 12.71 12.94
C GLU A 753 -4.96 13.09 11.55
N ASP A 754 -5.42 12.40 10.51
CA ASP A 754 -5.18 12.64 9.10
C ASP A 754 -6.40 13.23 8.36
N ALA A 755 -7.50 13.61 9.04
CA ALA A 755 -8.60 14.35 8.39
C ALA A 755 -8.19 15.75 7.86
N GLY A 756 -6.95 16.17 8.11
CA GLY A 756 -6.31 17.33 7.48
C GLY A 756 -4.89 17.08 6.96
N LYS A 757 -4.37 15.83 6.96
CA LYS A 757 -3.04 15.52 6.43
C LYS A 757 -3.15 14.78 5.10
N ALA A 758 -2.14 14.94 4.24
CA ALA A 758 -2.07 14.23 2.97
C ALA A 758 -2.32 12.73 3.17
N ALA A 759 -3.14 12.13 2.30
CA ALA A 759 -3.43 10.71 2.35
C ALA A 759 -2.12 9.91 2.42
N PRO A 760 -2.02 8.89 3.30
CA PRO A 760 -0.79 8.14 3.47
C PRO A 760 -0.36 7.46 2.16
N THR A 761 0.92 7.58 1.81
CA THR A 761 1.49 6.99 0.61
C THR A 761 1.71 5.49 0.83
N PRO A 762 1.22 4.61 -0.05
CA PRO A 762 1.51 3.18 0.06
C PRO A 762 3.00 2.93 -0.17
N MET A 763 3.65 2.26 0.77
CA MET A 763 5.08 1.96 0.70
C MET A 763 5.31 0.75 -0.25
N PRO A 764 6.23 0.84 -1.22
CA PRO A 764 6.61 -0.32 -2.03
C PRO A 764 7.29 -1.41 -1.20
N ALA A 765 7.06 -2.68 -1.52
CA ALA A 765 7.71 -3.81 -0.83
C ALA A 765 9.25 -3.75 -0.91
N ASP A 766 9.80 -3.19 -1.99
CA ASP A 766 11.24 -3.04 -2.17
C ASP A 766 11.85 -2.04 -1.17
N TYR A 767 11.08 -1.04 -0.71
CA TYR A 767 11.53 -0.08 0.31
C TYR A 767 11.64 -0.76 1.68
N VAL A 768 10.64 -1.58 2.05
CA VAL A 768 10.71 -2.37 3.29
C VAL A 768 11.87 -3.35 3.24
N ARG A 769 12.12 -3.99 2.08
CA ARG A 769 13.27 -4.90 1.91
C ARG A 769 14.60 -4.16 2.08
N GLU A 770 14.75 -2.98 1.49
CA GLU A 770 15.97 -2.18 1.66
C GLU A 770 16.14 -1.71 3.11
N LEU A 771 15.05 -1.29 3.77
CA LEU A 771 15.05 -0.93 5.19
C LEU A 771 15.54 -2.08 6.08
N VAL A 772 15.13 -3.32 5.80
CA VAL A 772 15.64 -4.51 6.52
C VAL A 772 17.16 -4.61 6.45
N TRP A 773 17.76 -4.35 5.28
CA TRP A 773 19.22 -4.40 5.11
C TRP A 773 19.93 -3.21 5.75
N VAL A 774 19.32 -2.03 5.76
CA VAL A 774 19.84 -0.87 6.50
C VAL A 774 19.84 -1.14 8.01
N ILE A 775 18.77 -1.74 8.54
CA ILE A 775 18.64 -2.15 9.95
C ILE A 775 19.70 -3.21 10.29
N GLU A 776 19.89 -4.24 9.46
CA GLU A 776 20.93 -5.25 9.67
C GLU A 776 22.32 -4.59 9.77
N ARG A 777 22.67 -3.72 8.80
CA ARG A 777 23.99 -3.08 8.77
C ARG A 777 24.21 -2.21 10.00
N LYS A 778 23.19 -1.45 10.41
CA LYS A 778 23.22 -0.61 11.61
C LYS A 778 23.38 -1.44 12.89
N GLY A 779 22.72 -2.60 12.96
CA GLY A 779 22.86 -3.57 14.03
C GLY A 779 24.28 -4.14 14.14
N MET A 780 24.90 -4.53 13.01
CA MET A 780 26.26 -5.10 12.99
C MET A 780 27.37 -4.15 13.47
N MET A 781 27.09 -2.84 13.52
CA MET A 781 28.05 -1.83 13.99
C MET A 781 27.95 -1.54 15.49
N GLN A 782 26.91 -2.06 16.16
CA GLN A 782 26.75 -1.88 17.59
C GLN A 782 27.78 -2.74 18.34
N SER A 783 28.19 -2.29 19.52
CA SER A 783 29.15 -2.99 20.37
C SER A 783 28.50 -3.96 21.36
N SER A 784 27.21 -3.75 21.69
CA SER A 784 26.47 -4.50 22.70
C SER A 784 25.62 -5.61 22.07
N LEU A 785 25.85 -6.86 22.48
CA LEU A 785 25.11 -8.05 21.99
C LEU A 785 23.57 -7.91 22.14
N PRO A 786 23.00 -7.45 23.28
CA PRO A 786 21.57 -7.17 23.40
C PRO A 786 21.01 -6.19 22.36
N ILE A 787 21.78 -5.15 22.02
CA ILE A 787 21.38 -4.16 21.01
C ILE A 787 21.43 -4.81 19.63
N ILE A 788 22.52 -5.51 19.29
CA ILE A 788 22.65 -6.25 18.01
C ILE A 788 21.47 -7.21 17.85
N TYR A 789 21.13 -7.96 18.89
CA TYR A 789 19.99 -8.89 18.90
C TYR A 789 18.68 -8.17 18.56
N SER A 790 18.43 -7.01 19.17
CA SER A 790 17.21 -6.24 18.92
C SER A 790 17.09 -5.73 17.47
N TYR A 791 18.19 -5.30 16.85
CA TYR A 791 18.19 -4.95 15.42
C TYR A 791 17.90 -6.17 14.53
N MET A 792 18.48 -7.33 14.84
CA MET A 792 18.25 -8.57 14.08
C MET A 792 16.81 -9.09 14.27
N ALA A 793 16.23 -8.93 15.47
CA ALA A 793 14.86 -9.31 15.78
C ALA A 793 13.85 -8.41 15.05
N LEU A 794 14.11 -7.10 14.99
CA LEU A 794 13.32 -6.18 14.19
C LEU A 794 13.37 -6.54 12.69
N ALA A 795 14.56 -6.86 12.17
CA ALA A 795 14.74 -7.32 10.79
C ALA A 795 14.00 -8.64 10.52
N HIS A 796 14.01 -9.58 11.48
CA HIS A 796 13.26 -10.84 11.43
C HIS A 796 11.74 -10.60 11.31
N ILE A 797 11.18 -9.74 12.16
CA ILE A 797 9.75 -9.37 12.11
C ILE A 797 9.41 -8.72 10.77
N MET A 798 10.22 -7.78 10.29
CA MET A 798 9.99 -7.13 9.00
C MET A 798 10.07 -8.11 7.82
N ALA A 799 10.98 -9.09 7.85
CA ALA A 799 11.06 -10.15 6.85
C ALA A 799 9.78 -11.01 6.81
N ARG A 800 9.20 -11.29 7.99
CA ARG A 800 7.89 -11.95 8.12
C ARG A 800 6.77 -11.09 7.56
N VAL A 801 6.72 -9.78 7.86
CA VAL A 801 5.73 -8.85 7.29
C VAL A 801 5.85 -8.78 5.76
N LEU A 802 7.08 -8.75 5.24
CA LEU A 802 7.35 -8.82 3.80
C LEU A 802 6.84 -10.11 3.14
N GLY A 803 6.70 -11.20 3.89
CA GLY A 803 6.35 -12.52 3.38
C GLY A 803 7.50 -13.23 2.67
N ASP A 804 8.75 -12.89 2.99
CA ASP A 804 9.95 -13.56 2.46
C ASP A 804 10.42 -14.62 3.45
N SER A 805 9.95 -15.86 3.27
CA SER A 805 10.25 -16.98 4.19
C SER A 805 11.73 -17.33 4.26
N LYS A 806 12.50 -17.03 3.20
CA LYS A 806 13.94 -17.29 3.17
C LYS A 806 14.70 -16.25 3.99
N LEU A 807 14.30 -14.99 3.88
CA LEU A 807 14.87 -13.89 4.66
C LEU A 807 14.52 -14.02 6.14
N GLU A 808 13.28 -14.41 6.44
CA GLU A 808 12.82 -14.74 7.79
C GLU A 808 13.68 -15.85 8.41
N ALA A 809 13.81 -17.00 7.73
CA ALA A 809 14.64 -18.10 8.20
C ALA A 809 16.10 -17.69 8.43
N TYR A 810 16.66 -16.85 7.55
CA TYR A 810 18.01 -16.31 7.69
C TYR A 810 18.20 -15.50 8.99
N PHE A 811 17.31 -14.54 9.29
CA PHE A 811 17.42 -13.76 10.53
C PHE A 811 17.15 -14.60 11.78
N LYS A 812 16.26 -15.59 11.69
CA LYS A 812 16.06 -16.55 12.79
C LYS A 812 17.37 -17.28 13.14
N ARG A 813 18.09 -17.80 12.14
CA ARG A 813 19.40 -18.45 12.37
C ARG A 813 20.43 -17.49 12.93
N ARG A 814 20.46 -16.23 12.48
CA ARG A 814 21.33 -15.20 13.06
C ARG A 814 21.06 -14.96 14.55
N LEU A 815 19.80 -14.92 14.96
CA LEU A 815 19.43 -14.76 16.38
C LEU A 815 19.88 -15.96 17.22
N GLU A 816 19.66 -17.18 16.74
CA GLU A 816 20.14 -18.42 17.38
C GLU A 816 21.66 -18.41 17.56
N MET A 817 22.41 -17.94 16.56
CA MET A 817 23.86 -17.82 16.62
C MET A 817 24.33 -16.78 17.64
N LEU A 818 23.66 -15.64 17.76
CA LEU A 818 23.99 -14.63 18.78
C LEU A 818 23.80 -15.21 20.20
N MET A 819 22.75 -16.00 20.42
CA MET A 819 22.52 -16.71 21.69
C MET A 819 23.59 -17.76 21.97
N MET A 820 24.05 -18.49 20.94
CA MET A 820 25.16 -19.45 21.09
C MET A 820 26.47 -18.74 21.44
N MET A 821 26.75 -17.58 20.84
CA MET A 821 27.94 -16.78 21.15
C MET A 821 27.94 -16.28 22.60
N ASP A 822 26.79 -15.84 23.11
CA ASP A 822 26.63 -15.38 24.50
C ASP A 822 26.76 -16.53 25.51
N ASN A 823 26.17 -17.69 25.21
CA ASN A 823 26.37 -18.90 26.00
C ASN A 823 27.83 -19.33 26.06
N PHE A 824 28.57 -19.23 24.94
CA PHE A 824 30.00 -19.50 24.94
C PHE A 824 30.78 -18.47 25.77
N ASN A 825 30.40 -17.19 25.72
CA ASN A 825 31.06 -16.17 26.52
C ASN A 825 30.87 -16.39 28.03
N SER A 826 29.66 -16.80 28.44
CA SER A 826 29.30 -16.99 29.86
C SER A 826 29.73 -18.35 30.43
N LYS A 827 29.66 -19.43 29.65
CA LYS A 827 29.87 -20.81 30.13
C LYS A 827 31.16 -21.45 29.60
N GLY A 828 31.80 -20.87 28.59
CA GLY A 828 33.05 -21.38 27.98
C GLY A 828 32.89 -22.67 27.16
N ALA A 829 31.67 -23.15 26.92
CA ALA A 829 31.36 -24.35 26.15
C ALA A 829 30.07 -24.15 25.33
N PHE A 830 29.95 -24.85 24.19
CA PHE A 830 28.71 -24.88 23.41
C PHE A 830 27.92 -26.16 23.67
N ASP A 831 26.61 -26.07 23.47
CA ASP A 831 25.77 -27.26 23.32
C ASP A 831 26.02 -27.89 21.93
N GLN A 832 26.68 -29.06 21.91
CA GLN A 832 27.02 -29.78 20.68
C GLN A 832 25.78 -30.25 19.90
N ASN A 833 24.68 -30.54 20.59
CA ASN A 833 23.43 -30.97 19.94
C ASN A 833 22.79 -29.79 19.22
N ALA A 834 22.70 -28.64 19.88
CA ALA A 834 22.15 -27.43 19.27
C ALA A 834 22.96 -26.96 18.05
N LEU A 835 24.30 -27.06 18.08
CA LEU A 835 25.14 -26.74 16.93
C LEU A 835 24.97 -27.73 15.76
N SER A 836 24.80 -29.02 16.07
CA SER A 836 24.57 -30.07 15.07
C SER A 836 23.20 -29.93 14.40
N GLU A 837 22.17 -29.57 15.17
CA GLU A 837 20.84 -29.22 14.66
C GLU A 837 20.89 -27.98 13.76
N LEU A 838 21.60 -26.93 14.18
CA LEU A 838 21.79 -25.72 13.39
C LEU A 838 22.48 -26.01 12.04
N GLN A 839 23.48 -26.88 12.03
CA GLN A 839 24.19 -27.29 10.82
C GLN A 839 23.29 -28.09 9.87
N ARG A 840 22.54 -29.07 10.39
CA ARG A 840 21.64 -29.90 9.59
C ARG A 840 20.51 -29.07 8.98
N ASP A 841 19.89 -28.23 9.78
CA ASP A 841 18.69 -27.50 9.37
C ASP A 841 19.00 -26.23 8.56
N SER A 842 20.28 -25.85 8.46
CA SER A 842 20.74 -24.71 7.67
C SER A 842 21.35 -25.10 6.33
N HIS A 843 21.42 -26.39 5.96
CA HIS A 843 22.09 -26.83 4.72
C HIS A 843 21.59 -26.04 3.48
N ASP A 844 20.29 -26.04 3.23
CA ASP A 844 19.67 -25.33 2.10
C ASP A 844 19.84 -23.79 2.21
N LEU A 845 19.90 -23.25 3.43
CA LEU A 845 20.10 -21.83 3.68
C LEU A 845 21.56 -21.41 3.47
N THR A 846 22.52 -22.27 3.74
CA THR A 846 23.96 -21.98 3.60
C THR A 846 24.40 -21.89 2.13
N GLU A 847 23.73 -22.60 1.23
CA GLU A 847 23.92 -22.40 -0.23
C GLU A 847 23.40 -21.02 -0.68
N LEU A 848 22.33 -20.56 -0.02
CA LEU A 848 21.65 -19.31 -0.35
C LEU A 848 22.27 -18.08 0.34
N PHE A 849 22.92 -18.28 1.48
CA PHE A 849 23.59 -17.27 2.29
C PHE A 849 24.97 -17.81 2.74
N PRO A 850 26.03 -17.65 1.91
CA PRO A 850 27.35 -18.21 2.18
C PRO A 850 27.98 -17.76 3.51
N GLU A 851 27.70 -16.55 3.95
CA GLU A 851 28.19 -16.02 5.23
C GLU A 851 27.64 -16.77 6.46
N LEU A 852 26.43 -17.33 6.35
CA LEU A 852 25.86 -18.15 7.41
C LEU A 852 26.72 -19.40 7.58
N ARG A 853 27.20 -19.97 6.47
CA ARG A 853 28.13 -21.11 6.48
C ARG A 853 29.44 -20.77 7.19
N GLU A 854 30.03 -19.63 6.87
CA GLU A 854 31.28 -19.18 7.50
C GLU A 854 31.10 -18.89 8.98
N SER A 855 29.99 -18.25 9.34
CA SER A 855 29.71 -17.93 10.73
C SER A 855 29.43 -19.21 11.55
N ILE A 856 28.72 -20.19 10.99
CA ILE A 856 28.53 -21.52 11.58
C ILE A 856 29.87 -22.28 11.67
N MET A 857 30.74 -22.15 10.67
CA MET A 857 32.08 -22.73 10.69
C MET A 857 32.93 -22.15 11.83
N ARG A 858 32.87 -20.82 12.03
CA ARG A 858 33.55 -20.17 13.16
C ARG A 858 33.02 -20.65 14.50
N LEU A 859 31.70 -20.82 14.65
CA LEU A 859 31.12 -21.44 15.85
C LEU A 859 31.60 -22.89 16.05
N ARG A 860 31.74 -23.67 14.96
CA ARG A 860 32.28 -25.03 15.03
C ARG A 860 33.74 -25.05 15.46
N ILE A 861 34.57 -24.15 14.95
CA ILE A 861 35.96 -23.99 15.39
C ILE A 861 36.01 -23.65 16.88
N LEU A 862 35.13 -22.76 17.35
CA LEU A 862 35.05 -22.42 18.77
C LEU A 862 34.57 -23.59 19.63
N ASN A 863 33.69 -24.45 19.12
CA ASN A 863 33.27 -25.66 19.82
C ASN A 863 34.38 -26.72 19.94
N CYS A 864 35.48 -26.58 19.20
CA CYS A 864 36.65 -27.46 19.34
C CYS A 864 37.56 -27.05 20.51
N PHE A 865 37.23 -26.02 21.29
CA PHE A 865 38.04 -25.57 22.41
C PHE A 865 38.19 -26.68 23.45
N ASP A 866 39.43 -26.96 23.87
CA ASP A 866 39.81 -28.04 24.79
C ASP A 866 39.47 -29.48 24.32
N ASP A 867 39.05 -29.65 23.06
CA ASP A 867 38.83 -30.96 22.43
C ASP A 867 40.06 -31.42 21.63
N LYS A 868 40.70 -32.49 22.12
CA LYS A 868 41.89 -33.08 21.50
C LYS A 868 41.56 -33.92 20.26
N GLU A 869 40.33 -34.41 20.11
CA GLU A 869 39.92 -35.24 18.97
C GLU A 869 39.69 -34.40 17.71
N SER A 870 39.36 -33.12 17.88
CA SER A 870 39.12 -32.15 16.79
C SER A 870 40.39 -31.59 16.14
N ALA A 871 41.59 -32.02 16.54
CA ALA A 871 42.87 -31.48 16.03
C ALA A 871 43.05 -31.64 14.52
N GLY A 872 42.60 -32.77 13.94
CA GLY A 872 42.66 -33.01 12.48
C GLY A 872 41.79 -32.04 11.69
N PHE A 873 40.56 -31.80 12.15
CA PHE A 873 39.64 -30.83 11.53
C PHE A 873 40.19 -29.39 11.59
N LEU A 874 40.73 -28.97 12.74
CA LEU A 874 41.32 -27.63 12.89
C LEU A 874 42.55 -27.45 12.01
N TRP A 875 43.37 -28.48 11.84
CA TRP A 875 44.52 -28.47 10.93
C TRP A 875 44.11 -28.34 9.46
N ASP A 876 43.04 -29.02 9.07
CA ASP A 876 42.50 -28.92 7.71
C ASP A 876 41.94 -27.53 7.43
N GLU A 877 41.16 -26.94 8.35
CA GLU A 877 40.63 -25.57 8.21
C GLU A 877 41.71 -24.50 8.25
N LEU A 878 42.81 -24.70 9.00
CA LEU A 878 43.97 -23.80 8.97
C LEU A 878 44.61 -23.74 7.57
N ASN A 879 44.73 -24.89 6.89
CA ASN A 879 45.42 -25.01 5.60
C ASN A 879 44.50 -24.74 4.40
N HIS A 880 43.23 -25.12 4.49
CA HIS A 880 42.27 -25.09 3.38
C HIS A 880 41.10 -24.12 3.59
N GLY A 881 41.04 -23.40 4.71
CA GLY A 881 40.00 -22.41 4.99
C GLY A 881 39.98 -21.29 3.94
N LYS A 882 38.78 -20.88 3.52
CA LYS A 882 38.59 -19.85 2.48
C LYS A 882 38.91 -18.43 2.96
N ASP A 883 38.67 -18.16 4.24
CA ASP A 883 38.76 -16.84 4.85
C ASP A 883 39.95 -16.77 5.83
N ASP A 884 40.65 -15.63 5.81
CA ASP A 884 41.82 -15.39 6.66
C ASP A 884 41.47 -15.37 8.15
N LYS A 885 40.31 -14.79 8.53
CA LYS A 885 39.87 -14.78 9.93
C LYS A 885 39.57 -16.19 10.42
N THR A 886 38.88 -16.99 9.61
CA THR A 886 38.53 -18.38 9.95
C THR A 886 39.77 -19.26 10.09
N ARG A 887 40.76 -19.12 9.18
CA ARG A 887 42.07 -19.79 9.30
C ARG A 887 42.81 -19.40 10.57
N ARG A 888 42.86 -18.11 10.87
CA ARG A 888 43.53 -17.58 12.07
C ARG A 888 42.86 -18.09 13.34
N MET A 889 41.53 -18.15 13.39
CA MET A 889 40.80 -18.75 14.50
C MET A 889 41.10 -20.25 14.66
N ALA A 890 41.08 -21.02 13.57
CA ALA A 890 41.39 -22.45 13.62
C ALA A 890 42.81 -22.71 14.16
N GLY A 891 43.79 -21.93 13.71
CA GLY A 891 45.17 -22.01 14.20
C GLY A 891 45.31 -21.64 15.68
N MET A 892 44.57 -20.64 16.16
CA MET A 892 44.61 -20.22 17.57
C MET A 892 43.98 -21.27 18.50
N VAL A 893 42.84 -21.86 18.12
CA VAL A 893 42.20 -22.95 18.89
C VAL A 893 43.08 -24.20 18.88
N LEU A 894 43.66 -24.56 17.73
CA LEU A 894 44.57 -25.70 17.63
C LEU A 894 45.82 -25.51 18.52
N ALA A 895 46.44 -24.33 18.46
CA ALA A 895 47.58 -24.00 19.32
C ALA A 895 47.21 -24.07 20.81
N HIS A 896 46.01 -23.61 21.17
CA HIS A 896 45.51 -23.71 22.53
C HIS A 896 45.37 -25.17 22.99
N ASN A 897 44.78 -26.04 22.15
CA ASN A 897 44.54 -27.45 22.48
C ASN A 897 45.85 -28.26 22.57
N LEU A 898 46.86 -27.91 21.77
CA LEU A 898 48.17 -28.57 21.78
C LEU A 898 49.02 -28.20 23.01
N LEU A 899 48.84 -26.99 23.57
CA LEU A 899 49.61 -26.46 24.70
C LEU A 899 49.05 -26.88 26.08
N ALA A 900 48.31 -27.99 26.17
CA ALA A 900 47.54 -28.40 27.36
C ALA A 900 48.37 -28.74 28.63
N ASP A 901 49.69 -28.56 28.62
CA ASP A 901 50.59 -28.80 29.76
C ASP A 901 50.58 -27.64 30.77
N LYS A 902 50.74 -27.96 32.07
CA LYS A 902 50.69 -26.99 33.19
C LYS A 902 51.70 -25.84 33.08
N GLU A 903 52.78 -26.02 32.33
CA GLU A 903 53.82 -24.99 32.16
C GLU A 903 53.42 -23.87 31.18
N ASN A 904 52.38 -24.09 30.35
CA ASN A 904 51.98 -23.18 29.27
C ASN A 904 50.65 -22.43 29.54
N GLU A 905 50.16 -22.44 30.77
CA GLU A 905 48.85 -21.88 31.16
C GLU A 905 48.73 -20.38 30.84
N ALA A 906 49.77 -19.59 31.11
CA ALA A 906 49.80 -18.16 30.76
C ALA A 906 49.72 -17.90 29.24
N PHE A 907 50.27 -18.80 28.42
CA PHE A 907 50.21 -18.69 26.96
C PHE A 907 48.82 -19.08 26.44
N ARG A 908 48.18 -20.07 27.07
CA ARG A 908 46.80 -20.48 26.79
C ARG A 908 45.80 -19.36 27.11
N GLU A 909 45.98 -18.66 28.23
CA GLU A 909 45.16 -17.49 28.58
C GLU A 909 45.35 -16.34 27.58
N ASN A 910 46.58 -16.08 27.13
CA ASN A 910 46.85 -15.05 26.12
C ASN A 910 46.21 -15.40 24.75
N LEU A 911 46.31 -16.67 24.32
CA LEU A 911 45.63 -17.13 23.10
C LEU A 911 44.12 -17.00 23.20
N ARG A 912 43.54 -17.33 24.37
CA ARG A 912 42.11 -17.19 24.65
C ARG A 912 41.67 -15.72 24.63
N SER A 913 42.42 -14.83 25.27
CA SER A 913 42.17 -13.39 25.26
C SER A 913 42.25 -12.78 23.85
N ASN A 914 43.25 -13.18 23.06
CA ASN A 914 43.37 -12.76 21.67
C ASN A 914 42.25 -13.31 20.77
N LEU A 915 41.71 -14.49 21.08
CA LEU A 915 40.59 -15.08 20.35
C LEU A 915 39.28 -14.34 20.67
N TYR A 916 39.05 -14.01 21.95
CA TYR A 916 37.93 -13.18 22.37
C TYR A 916 38.01 -11.76 21.79
N SER A 917 39.20 -11.16 21.71
CA SER A 917 39.39 -9.84 21.07
C SER A 917 39.13 -9.88 19.56
N LEU A 918 39.52 -10.96 18.87
CA LEU A 918 39.21 -11.22 17.46
C LEU A 918 37.71 -11.32 17.19
N LEU A 919 36.96 -11.87 18.15
CA LEU A 919 35.51 -12.01 18.09
C LEU A 919 34.75 -10.80 18.63
N LYS A 920 35.46 -9.78 19.16
CA LYS A 920 34.90 -8.63 19.88
C LYS A 920 33.99 -9.04 21.06
N ILE A 921 34.36 -10.11 21.77
CA ILE A 921 33.64 -10.63 22.93
C ILE A 921 34.36 -10.15 24.21
N GLN A 922 33.61 -9.78 25.26
CA GLN A 922 34.17 -9.33 26.53
C GLN A 922 34.64 -10.53 27.38
N HIS A 923 35.89 -10.49 27.85
CA HIS A 923 36.44 -11.47 28.80
C HIS A 923 35.73 -11.31 30.16
N SER A 924 35.15 -12.38 30.69
CA SER A 924 34.66 -12.44 32.08
C SER A 924 35.80 -12.47 33.08
#